data_AF-A0A086AWI6-F1
#
_entry.id   AF-A0A086AWI6-F1
#
_cell.length_a   1.000
_cell.length_b   1.000
_cell.length_c   1.000
_cell.angle_alpha   90.00
_cell.angle_beta   90.00
_cell.angle_gamma   90.00
#
_symmetry.space_group_name_H-M   'P 1'
#
loop_
_entity.id
_entity.type
_entity.pdbx_description
1 polymer ?
#
loop_
_entity_poly.entity_id
_entity_poly.type
_entity_poly.pdbx_seq_one_letter_code
_entity_poly.pdbx_strand_id
1 'polypeptide(L)'
;MNALFLFEARRITKHWPAYLIALLLAGIGIFCGSQFNLTAGDGIYLNSPYTIGFMTGMLSLSIIFIAVIYAVQLLFKDQDSKFDLVLFSFPFSKWTYLSGKFSTYFLQTFFSFSFLMLGFLIGQITRTGSEMQNVFNLGYYLYPMLIFGLINTFFVCTFIFLISLIAKKKLLAVVAGLLLYVLYMVVLVFSNSPFMAGGLPQSIETQQISALLDPFGLSSYFFEARTLSVDQKNTSLVPFSGYLVINRIIFSVASLLFLWLTYRLFSFSSVSKQKVKKVNSSSEIKSKSSFSYTLSRVNFGYKNAFKSILSYAKIDLLYLFKSITIPAVSILLLFFVGMEMYAEIEKGIRLPQKYAGSGLMATTISENFPLFGLLLVAYFINDLYWRSRSSGFSLIEDSTFFSKIRLSGHFISICVLLFFFTGILIVQGIVFQAMYQYLHIDWNAYLGVFLFNTFPLILFSGLILLINHTIRNKLIALGISVLAVFLLAGPASGKIIPYPLFRIFSDFKGSYSDFNGYGIYMYAFAERLLFGAGIISFLWMIDQTIRSKKLNLITLIPSLVLLISGIFSGTLFMKGYIPKNEEKDLATAVQYEKDFKKYENKPQPEITDVITEITLNPSESSYRITGKYVLTNFTDQPIDKVFINFNPDLMTESAVFQTGSETVKINKNISEVHLKQAIKPGGMAHLNFKLSYKWYSVNGHQSFNAVIENGSFMRISRYYPVIGYQKDEEIQDEQLRKKNNLGKLAELKKPEAPEVFKKDFINLEMTVSTEGNQTVIGTGDLVKKWKKSGRNYFQYKAESIPFRFAVSSAEYKVKSVLYKDITVNIFYHKKHFENAAHLLENAKITLDYCEKNFGKYPFKTVNFAEISSFTRGFAATAYPSAIFMPEDMIFHANIHADKEQDVINELAGHELSHLWWGNSQINPDDREGAVMLSETLAMYTEMMLYKKMHGKERMKERIAMHQQIYDNEKGLSENRPIYRVTGDMAHIAYSKGAVAMVKLSELIGEEKVNEALKNFLQNNKYPKKPSSMDLLNEFYKVSPDANTRNQIDRLFKTL
;
A
#
# COMPACT_ATOMS: atom_id res chain seq x y z
N MET A 1 16.55 18.96 47.47
CA MET A 1 15.61 18.67 46.36
C MET A 1 15.47 19.90 45.48
N ASN A 2 15.42 19.75 44.15
CA ASN A 2 15.34 20.89 43.23
C ASN A 2 13.94 21.54 43.31
N ALA A 3 13.87 22.79 43.79
CA ALA A 3 12.61 23.50 44.01
C ALA A 3 11.83 23.78 42.70
N LEU A 4 12.54 24.02 41.59
CA LEU A 4 11.94 24.24 40.27
C LEU A 4 11.23 22.98 39.77
N PHE A 5 11.88 21.82 39.94
CA PHE A 5 11.29 20.52 39.62
C PHE A 5 10.02 20.26 40.44
N LEU A 6 10.09 20.46 41.77
CA LEU A 6 8.95 20.23 42.67
C LEU A 6 7.77 21.15 42.36
N PHE A 7 8.04 22.41 42.01
CA PHE A 7 7.00 23.35 41.61
C PHE A 7 6.27 22.90 40.35
N GLU A 8 7.03 22.55 39.31
CA GLU A 8 6.44 22.07 38.04
C GLU A 8 5.69 20.75 38.23
N ALA A 9 6.27 19.79 38.97
CA ALA A 9 5.63 18.50 39.27
C ALA A 9 4.31 18.68 40.04
N ARG A 10 4.28 19.52 41.08
CA ARG A 10 3.04 19.86 41.82
C ARG A 10 2.02 20.60 40.97
N ARG A 11 2.47 21.43 40.02
CA ARG A 11 1.56 22.11 39.09
C ARG A 11 0.88 21.10 38.18
N ILE A 12 1.63 20.17 37.59
CA ILE A 12 1.11 19.16 36.66
C ILE A 12 0.05 18.29 37.35
N THR A 13 0.32 17.79 38.56
CA THR A 13 -0.64 16.94 39.30
C THR A 13 -1.91 17.66 39.73
N LYS A 14 -1.88 19.00 39.85
CA LYS A 14 -3.07 19.82 40.15
C LYS A 14 -3.83 20.28 38.91
N HIS A 15 -3.27 20.11 37.71
CA HIS A 15 -3.89 20.56 36.47
C HIS A 15 -4.73 19.44 35.84
N TRP A 16 -6.07 19.61 35.84
CA TRP A 16 -7.01 18.66 35.24
C TRP A 16 -6.67 18.25 33.78
N PRO A 17 -6.14 19.12 32.89
CA PRO A 17 -5.83 18.73 31.51
C PRO A 17 -4.75 17.66 31.41
N ALA A 18 -3.88 17.50 32.42
CA ALA A 18 -2.87 16.45 32.44
C ALA A 18 -3.53 15.06 32.48
N TYR A 19 -4.59 14.90 33.28
CA TYR A 19 -5.36 13.66 33.36
C TYR A 19 -6.14 13.39 32.07
N LEU A 20 -6.70 14.43 31.44
CA LEU A 20 -7.35 14.30 30.14
C LEU A 20 -6.36 13.82 29.07
N ILE A 21 -5.15 14.37 29.03
CA ILE A 21 -4.10 13.95 28.08
C ILE A 21 -3.71 12.49 28.35
N ALA A 22 -3.53 12.10 29.61
CA ALA A 22 -3.23 10.71 29.96
C ALA A 22 -4.34 9.75 29.50
N LEU A 23 -5.61 10.12 29.71
CA LEU A 23 -6.77 9.33 29.27
C LEU A 23 -6.85 9.24 27.74
N LEU A 24 -6.59 10.34 27.02
CA LEU A 24 -6.55 10.35 25.56
C LEU A 24 -5.42 9.48 25.01
N LEU A 25 -4.22 9.57 25.59
CA LEU A 25 -3.08 8.73 25.18
C LEU A 25 -3.33 7.26 25.46
N ALA A 26 -3.93 6.92 26.60
CA ALA A 26 -4.36 5.56 26.90
C ALA A 26 -5.45 5.09 25.92
N GLY A 27 -6.42 5.94 25.58
CA GLY A 27 -7.45 5.62 24.59
C GLY A 27 -6.88 5.38 23.18
N ILE A 28 -5.93 6.21 22.75
CA ILE A 28 -5.17 6.00 21.51
C ILE A 28 -4.40 4.68 21.58
N GLY A 29 -3.75 4.41 22.73
CA GLY A 29 -3.09 3.13 22.99
C GLY A 29 -4.04 1.95 22.83
N ILE A 30 -5.23 1.98 23.45
CA ILE A 30 -6.25 0.92 23.36
C ILE A 30 -6.66 0.71 21.90
N PHE A 31 -6.90 1.79 21.16
CA PHE A 31 -7.19 1.70 19.73
C PHE A 31 -6.05 1.03 18.96
N CYS A 32 -4.80 1.43 19.19
CA CYS A 32 -3.64 0.80 18.54
C CYS A 32 -3.52 -0.69 18.92
N GLY A 33 -3.72 -1.05 20.19
CA GLY A 33 -3.61 -2.44 20.63
C GLY A 33 -4.73 -3.34 20.12
N SER A 34 -5.95 -2.80 19.93
CA SER A 34 -7.12 -3.58 19.52
C SER A 34 -7.35 -3.61 18.01
N GLN A 35 -7.05 -2.52 17.29
CA GLN A 35 -7.50 -2.31 15.91
C GLN A 35 -6.38 -2.13 14.88
N PHE A 36 -5.16 -1.83 15.31
CA PHE A 36 -4.05 -1.53 14.42
C PHE A 36 -3.19 -2.79 14.20
N ASN A 37 -3.31 -3.36 13.00
CA ASN A 37 -2.68 -4.63 12.63
C ASN A 37 -1.49 -4.33 11.72
N LEU A 38 -0.27 -4.46 12.22
CA LEU A 38 0.92 -4.59 11.38
C LEU A 38 1.46 -6.00 11.56
N THR A 39 1.12 -6.87 10.63
CA THR A 39 1.59 -8.26 10.63
C THR A 39 3.07 -8.27 10.31
N ALA A 40 3.86 -8.79 11.25
CA ALA A 40 5.31 -8.92 11.13
C ALA A 40 5.74 -9.96 10.08
N GLY A 41 4.88 -10.94 9.82
CA GLY A 41 5.09 -12.09 8.95
C GLY A 41 4.06 -13.18 9.25
N ASP A 42 3.90 -14.14 8.35
CA ASP A 42 2.95 -15.24 8.47
C ASP A 42 3.33 -16.18 9.63
N GLY A 43 2.34 -16.50 10.46
CA GLY A 43 2.53 -17.33 11.65
C GLY A 43 3.16 -16.60 12.85
N ILE A 44 3.52 -15.31 12.74
CA ILE A 44 3.96 -14.51 13.88
C ILE A 44 2.73 -13.85 14.54
N TYR A 45 2.47 -14.19 15.80
CA TYR A 45 1.31 -13.66 16.52
C TYR A 45 1.44 -12.15 16.82
N LEU A 46 0.31 -11.47 16.92
CA LEU A 46 0.26 -10.01 17.18
C LEU A 46 0.71 -9.63 18.59
N ASN A 47 0.53 -10.53 19.56
CA ASN A 47 1.03 -10.40 20.93
C ASN A 47 2.32 -11.18 21.19
N SER A 48 3.03 -11.59 20.13
CA SER A 48 4.37 -12.18 20.27
C SER A 48 5.38 -11.15 20.82
N PRO A 49 6.44 -11.59 21.53
CA PRO A 49 7.50 -10.69 21.97
C PRO A 49 8.13 -9.90 20.83
N TYR A 50 8.31 -10.52 19.65
CA TYR A 50 8.81 -9.84 18.47
C TYR A 50 7.90 -8.70 18.01
N THR A 51 6.60 -8.98 17.81
CA THR A 51 5.63 -7.99 17.34
C THR A 51 5.42 -6.89 18.36
N ILE A 52 5.37 -7.20 19.66
CA ILE A 52 5.27 -6.18 20.71
C ILE A 52 6.49 -5.25 20.69
N GLY A 53 7.71 -5.79 20.55
CA GLY A 53 8.91 -4.97 20.45
C GLY A 53 8.92 -4.08 19.20
N PHE A 54 8.55 -4.65 18.04
CA PHE A 54 8.38 -3.90 16.79
C PHE A 54 7.36 -2.76 16.95
N MET A 55 6.16 -3.07 17.45
CA MET A 55 5.08 -2.11 17.67
C MET A 55 5.47 -1.03 18.68
N THR A 56 6.15 -1.40 19.76
CA THR A 56 6.64 -0.44 20.77
C THR A 56 7.68 0.50 20.16
N GLY A 57 8.62 -0.01 19.36
CA GLY A 57 9.59 0.81 18.65
C GLY A 57 8.91 1.78 17.68
N MET A 58 7.91 1.33 16.91
CA MET A 58 7.12 2.20 16.01
C MET A 58 6.34 3.26 16.78
N LEU A 59 5.63 2.86 17.84
CA LEU A 59 4.90 3.79 18.70
C LEU A 59 5.84 4.79 19.39
N SER A 60 7.10 4.43 19.63
CA SER A 60 8.10 5.34 20.22
C SER A 60 8.38 6.56 19.35
N LEU A 61 8.07 6.55 18.05
CA LEU A 61 8.11 7.76 17.20
C LEU A 61 7.13 8.84 17.69
N SER A 62 6.04 8.45 18.36
CA SER A 62 5.10 9.39 18.99
C SER A 62 5.76 10.27 20.07
N ILE A 63 6.88 9.82 20.65
CA ILE A 63 7.68 10.57 21.62
C ILE A 63 8.13 11.90 21.02
N ILE A 64 8.46 11.96 19.72
CA ILE A 64 8.81 13.21 19.04
C ILE A 64 7.70 14.23 19.20
N PHE A 65 6.46 13.83 18.91
CA PHE A 65 5.29 14.72 18.97
C PHE A 65 4.99 15.14 20.41
N ILE A 66 5.01 14.19 21.35
CA ILE A 66 4.80 14.46 22.78
C ILE A 66 5.87 15.44 23.29
N ALA A 67 7.13 15.19 22.98
CA ALA A 67 8.27 16.00 23.37
C ALA A 67 8.22 17.41 22.77
N VAL A 68 7.85 17.57 21.50
CA VAL A 68 7.69 18.90 20.87
C VAL A 68 6.57 19.70 21.56
N ILE A 69 5.42 19.07 21.81
CA ILE A 69 4.30 19.74 22.49
C ILE A 69 4.71 20.20 23.88
N TYR A 70 5.34 19.34 24.68
CA TYR A 70 5.80 19.71 26.02
C TYR A 70 6.97 20.70 26.02
N ALA A 71 7.85 20.67 25.01
CA ALA A 71 8.88 21.68 24.84
C ALA A 71 8.26 23.07 24.69
N VAL A 72 7.30 23.22 23.77
CA VAL A 72 6.58 24.47 23.53
C VAL A 72 5.81 24.94 24.77
N GLN A 73 5.25 24.01 25.56
CA GLN A 73 4.44 24.35 26.74
C GLN A 73 5.25 24.62 28.02
N LEU A 74 6.40 23.98 28.22
CA LEU A 74 7.15 24.02 29.48
C LEU A 74 8.43 24.85 29.37
N LEU A 75 9.15 24.73 28.25
CA LEU A 75 10.46 25.36 28.08
C LEU A 75 10.32 26.82 27.64
N PHE A 76 9.31 27.13 26.84
CA PHE A 76 9.05 28.50 26.37
C PHE A 76 8.08 29.27 27.27
N LYS A 77 7.46 28.60 28.25
CA LYS A 77 6.45 29.20 29.15
C LYS A 77 6.91 30.50 29.80
N ASP A 78 8.11 30.48 30.36
CA ASP A 78 8.63 31.61 31.14
C ASP A 78 9.02 32.78 30.21
N GLN A 79 9.45 32.49 28.98
CA GLN A 79 9.74 33.48 27.95
C GLN A 79 8.44 34.11 27.41
N ASP A 80 7.39 33.31 27.18
CA ASP A 80 6.09 33.78 26.69
C ASP A 80 5.41 34.74 27.67
N SER A 81 5.49 34.43 28.96
CA SER A 81 4.95 35.28 30.03
C SER A 81 5.89 36.41 30.45
N LYS A 82 7.11 36.47 29.88
CA LYS A 82 8.22 37.35 30.33
C LYS A 82 8.59 37.17 31.81
N PHE A 83 8.23 36.03 32.40
CA PHE A 83 8.56 35.68 33.77
C PHE A 83 10.02 35.25 33.92
N ASP A 84 10.67 34.88 32.82
CA ASP A 84 12.09 34.58 32.74
C ASP A 84 12.97 35.72 33.32
N LEU A 85 12.58 36.99 33.12
CA LEU A 85 13.27 38.16 33.69
C LEU A 85 13.30 38.16 35.23
N VAL A 86 12.20 37.74 35.86
CA VAL A 86 12.08 37.65 37.34
C VAL A 86 12.70 36.35 37.84
N LEU A 87 12.52 35.26 37.10
CA LEU A 87 13.06 33.96 37.47
C LEU A 87 14.59 33.96 37.47
N PHE A 88 15.23 34.62 36.49
CA PHE A 88 16.68 34.68 36.39
C PHE A 88 17.37 35.64 37.37
N SER A 89 16.61 36.43 38.16
CA SER A 89 17.18 37.24 39.25
C SER A 89 17.35 36.48 40.56
N PHE A 90 16.81 35.26 40.68
CA PHE A 90 16.98 34.43 41.88
C PHE A 90 18.36 33.75 41.94
N PRO A 91 18.90 33.49 43.15
CA PRO A 91 20.25 32.96 43.34
C PRO A 91 20.30 31.42 43.17
N PHE A 92 19.93 30.89 42.00
CA PHE A 92 20.10 29.47 41.69
C PHE A 92 21.18 29.24 40.63
N SER A 93 21.88 28.10 40.74
CA SER A 93 22.93 27.75 39.78
C SER A 93 22.37 27.34 38.41
N LYS A 94 23.20 27.44 37.38
CA LYS A 94 22.92 26.94 36.03
C LYS A 94 22.48 25.47 36.04
N TRP A 95 23.16 24.64 36.83
CA TRP A 95 22.84 23.22 36.98
C TRP A 95 21.46 23.02 37.60
N THR A 96 21.13 23.76 38.67
CA THR A 96 19.82 23.67 39.33
C THR A 96 18.69 24.06 38.36
N TYR A 97 18.88 25.09 37.55
CA TYR A 97 17.89 25.48 36.54
C TYR A 97 17.69 24.40 35.47
N LEU A 98 18.79 23.99 34.82
CA LEU A 98 18.74 23.05 33.70
C LEU A 98 18.25 21.67 34.12
N SER A 99 18.80 21.11 35.22
CA SER A 99 18.35 19.81 35.74
C SER A 99 16.88 19.83 36.16
N GLY A 100 16.40 20.93 36.75
CA GLY A 100 15.01 21.05 37.17
C GLY A 100 14.05 21.03 35.99
N LYS A 101 14.31 21.85 34.97
CA LYS A 101 13.48 21.92 33.76
C LYS A 101 13.57 20.65 32.92
N PHE A 102 14.77 20.09 32.74
CA PHE A 102 14.96 18.87 31.97
C PHE A 102 14.28 17.67 32.63
N SER A 103 14.46 17.45 33.94
CA SER A 103 13.86 16.31 34.63
C SER A 103 12.33 16.33 34.58
N THR A 104 11.69 17.48 34.73
CA THR A 104 10.23 17.60 34.55
C THR A 104 9.84 17.27 33.11
N TYR A 105 10.52 17.86 32.13
CA TYR A 105 10.22 17.68 30.72
C TYR A 105 10.38 16.22 30.26
N PHE A 106 11.47 15.58 30.66
CA PHE A 106 11.77 14.17 30.39
C PHE A 106 10.74 13.24 31.04
N LEU A 107 10.50 13.37 32.35
CA LEU A 107 9.57 12.48 33.06
C LEU A 107 8.14 12.63 32.54
N GLN A 108 7.71 13.85 32.23
CA GLN A 108 6.37 14.08 31.69
C GLN A 108 6.23 13.42 30.30
N THR A 109 7.23 13.55 29.45
CA THR A 109 7.24 12.89 28.13
C THR A 109 7.24 11.37 28.27
N PHE A 110 8.08 10.83 29.16
CA PHE A 110 8.18 9.38 29.39
C PHE A 110 6.87 8.81 29.94
N PHE A 111 6.26 9.43 30.96
CA PHE A 111 4.99 8.97 31.50
C PHE A 111 3.85 9.05 30.49
N SER A 112 3.81 10.08 29.64
CA SER A 112 2.85 10.14 28.54
C SER A 112 3.00 8.97 27.57
N PHE A 113 4.22 8.60 27.21
CA PHE A 113 4.46 7.41 26.41
C PHE A 113 4.09 6.12 27.17
N SER A 114 4.35 6.05 28.48
CA SER A 114 3.93 4.93 29.32
C SER A 114 2.41 4.76 29.36
N PHE A 115 1.63 5.84 29.39
CA PHE A 115 0.17 5.77 29.30
C PHE A 115 -0.31 5.24 27.95
N LEU A 116 0.35 5.66 26.85
CA LEU A 116 0.09 5.12 25.53
C LEU A 116 0.39 3.60 25.47
N MET A 117 1.53 3.17 26.02
CA MET A 117 1.89 1.75 26.07
C MET A 117 0.98 0.93 26.99
N LEU A 118 0.52 1.50 28.10
CA LEU A 118 -0.49 0.88 28.96
C LEU A 118 -1.81 0.71 28.22
N GLY A 119 -2.23 1.70 27.43
CA GLY A 119 -3.37 1.58 26.54
C GLY A 119 -3.17 0.47 25.50
N PHE A 120 -2.00 0.41 24.87
CA PHE A 120 -1.66 -0.63 23.89
C PHE A 120 -1.75 -2.03 24.48
N LEU A 121 -1.20 -2.23 25.69
CA LEU A 121 -1.33 -3.46 26.46
C LEU A 121 -2.80 -3.84 26.69
N ILE A 122 -3.62 -2.89 27.17
CA ILE A 122 -5.06 -3.12 27.40
C ILE A 122 -5.76 -3.50 26.09
N GLY A 123 -5.48 -2.77 25.00
CA GLY A 123 -6.05 -3.05 23.68
C GLY A 123 -5.69 -4.45 23.17
N GLN A 124 -4.45 -4.89 23.34
CA GLN A 124 -3.99 -6.24 22.98
C GLN A 124 -4.70 -7.32 23.81
N ILE A 125 -4.89 -7.10 25.11
CA ILE A 125 -5.62 -8.03 25.99
C ILE A 125 -7.09 -8.18 25.57
N THR A 126 -7.71 -7.10 25.08
CA THR A 126 -9.12 -7.16 24.60
C THR A 126 -9.29 -7.90 23.27
N ARG A 127 -8.19 -8.21 22.57
CA ARG A 127 -8.24 -8.83 21.26
C ARG A 127 -8.41 -10.34 21.37
N THR A 128 -9.27 -10.89 20.52
CA THR A 128 -9.46 -12.33 20.32
C THR A 128 -9.31 -12.65 18.83
N GLY A 129 -8.92 -13.86 18.47
CA GLY A 129 -8.63 -14.23 17.08
C GLY A 129 -7.47 -15.21 16.96
N SER A 130 -7.40 -15.93 15.83
CA SER A 130 -6.34 -16.90 15.53
C SER A 130 -4.94 -16.26 15.50
N GLU A 131 -4.88 -14.95 15.26
CA GLU A 131 -3.67 -14.13 15.24
C GLU A 131 -3.10 -13.79 16.63
N MET A 132 -3.75 -14.24 17.72
CA MET A 132 -3.35 -13.98 19.11
C MET A 132 -2.96 -15.27 19.83
N GLN A 133 -1.89 -15.22 20.61
CA GLN A 133 -1.54 -16.26 21.58
C GLN A 133 -2.43 -16.17 22.81
N ASN A 134 -2.72 -17.33 23.41
CA ASN A 134 -3.45 -17.43 24.68
C ASN A 134 -2.57 -17.14 25.92
N VAL A 135 -1.29 -16.80 25.74
CA VAL A 135 -0.34 -16.59 26.83
C VAL A 135 -0.10 -15.09 27.02
N PHE A 136 -0.23 -14.62 28.25
CA PHE A 136 0.12 -13.26 28.64
C PHE A 136 1.45 -13.24 29.39
N ASN A 137 2.40 -12.42 28.92
CA ASN A 137 3.67 -12.18 29.60
C ASN A 137 3.96 -10.68 29.66
N LEU A 138 4.00 -10.12 30.88
CA LEU A 138 4.26 -8.70 31.10
C LEU A 138 5.69 -8.30 30.67
N GLY A 139 6.65 -9.23 30.74
CA GLY A 139 8.02 -9.01 30.31
C GLY A 139 8.13 -8.63 28.83
N TYR A 140 7.22 -9.10 27.98
CA TYR A 140 7.18 -8.78 26.55
C TYR A 140 6.90 -7.29 26.29
N TYR A 141 6.27 -6.59 27.23
CA TYR A 141 5.96 -5.17 27.13
C TYR A 141 6.97 -4.29 27.88
N LEU A 142 7.44 -4.74 29.04
CA LEU A 142 8.42 -3.99 29.85
C LEU A 142 9.79 -3.91 29.15
N TYR A 143 10.26 -5.01 28.54
CA TYR A 143 11.54 -5.05 27.84
C TYR A 143 11.65 -3.98 26.73
N PRO A 144 10.75 -3.94 25.73
CA PRO A 144 10.83 -2.92 24.69
C PRO A 144 10.45 -1.52 25.20
N MET A 145 9.66 -1.39 26.25
CA MET A 145 9.40 -0.09 26.90
C MET A 145 10.68 0.52 27.48
N LEU A 146 11.59 -0.28 28.02
CA LEU A 146 12.89 0.20 28.50
C LEU A 146 13.83 0.52 27.34
N ILE A 147 13.93 -0.34 26.34
CA ILE A 147 14.88 -0.18 25.22
C ILE A 147 14.48 0.95 24.28
N PHE A 148 13.21 1.03 23.92
CA PHE A 148 12.69 2.06 23.02
C PHE A 148 12.11 3.23 23.80
N GLY A 149 11.19 2.98 24.73
CA GLY A 149 10.51 4.07 25.45
C GLY A 149 11.48 4.96 26.23
N LEU A 150 12.30 4.38 27.11
CA LEU A 150 13.19 5.16 27.98
C LEU A 150 14.32 5.83 27.20
N ILE A 151 15.05 5.07 26.39
CA ILE A 151 16.23 5.57 25.66
C ILE A 151 15.81 6.59 24.58
N ASN A 152 14.76 6.32 23.81
CA ASN A 152 14.30 7.26 22.78
C ASN A 152 13.74 8.53 23.43
N THR A 153 13.04 8.43 24.57
CA THR A 153 12.61 9.63 25.32
C THR A 153 13.81 10.45 25.79
N PHE A 154 14.85 9.80 26.29
CA PHE A 154 16.06 10.49 26.73
C PHE A 154 16.74 11.23 25.57
N PHE A 155 16.94 10.54 24.44
CA PHE A 155 17.55 11.14 23.24
C PHE A 155 16.73 12.29 22.66
N VAL A 156 15.44 12.07 22.42
CA VAL A 156 14.54 13.09 21.83
C VAL A 156 14.45 14.32 22.74
N CYS A 157 14.24 14.12 24.05
CA CYS A 157 14.15 15.23 24.99
C CYS A 157 15.47 16.00 25.07
N THR A 158 16.63 15.34 25.12
CA THR A 158 17.92 16.05 25.22
C THR A 158 18.22 16.87 23.97
N PHE A 159 17.94 16.35 22.78
CA PHE A 159 18.10 17.07 21.52
C PHE A 159 17.15 18.28 21.41
N ILE A 160 15.85 18.10 21.65
CA ILE A 160 14.87 19.20 21.57
C ILE A 160 15.12 20.25 22.67
N PHE A 161 15.55 19.82 23.86
CA PHE A 161 15.88 20.71 24.96
C PHE A 161 17.09 21.61 24.62
N LEU A 162 18.14 21.04 24.02
CA LEU A 162 19.30 21.78 23.49
C LEU A 162 18.85 22.86 22.51
N ILE A 163 18.08 22.48 21.49
CA ILE A 163 17.60 23.42 20.46
C ILE A 163 16.70 24.49 21.09
N SER A 164 15.78 24.11 21.97
CA SER A 164 14.82 25.05 22.58
C SER A 164 15.52 26.15 23.37
N LEU A 165 16.55 25.80 24.15
CA LEU A 165 17.27 26.75 25.00
C LEU A 165 18.26 27.63 24.23
N ILE A 166 18.87 27.12 23.16
CA ILE A 166 19.81 27.89 22.33
C ILE A 166 19.04 28.80 21.37
N ALA A 167 18.07 28.24 20.64
CA ALA A 167 17.38 28.93 19.57
C ALA A 167 16.39 30.00 20.10
N LYS A 168 15.82 29.76 21.29
CA LYS A 168 14.77 30.62 21.91
C LYS A 168 13.61 30.97 20.96
N LYS A 169 13.35 30.07 20.00
CA LYS A 169 12.26 30.16 19.01
C LYS A 169 11.52 28.83 18.98
N LYS A 170 10.22 28.85 19.30
CA LYS A 170 9.33 27.68 19.28
C LYS A 170 9.38 26.89 17.98
N LEU A 171 9.42 27.62 16.86
CA LEU A 171 9.47 27.03 15.52
C LEU A 171 10.70 26.12 15.33
N LEU A 172 11.87 26.49 15.87
CA LEU A 172 13.08 25.68 15.71
C LEU A 172 13.01 24.39 16.53
N ALA A 173 12.26 24.36 17.64
CA ALA A 173 11.97 23.12 18.36
C ALA A 173 11.06 22.18 17.54
N VAL A 174 10.07 22.73 16.83
CA VAL A 174 9.21 21.96 15.92
C VAL A 174 10.00 21.40 14.74
N VAL A 175 10.82 22.24 14.09
CA VAL A 175 11.70 21.84 12.97
C VAL A 175 12.70 20.78 13.44
N ALA A 176 13.23 20.87 14.66
CA ALA A 176 14.13 19.87 15.22
C ALA A 176 13.45 18.51 15.42
N GLY A 177 12.23 18.48 15.96
CA GLY A 177 11.46 17.24 16.07
C GLY A 177 11.17 16.61 14.69
N LEU A 178 10.80 17.45 13.72
CA LEU A 178 10.55 17.03 12.35
C LEU A 178 11.81 16.49 11.66
N LEU A 179 12.97 17.10 11.90
CA LEU A 179 14.27 16.61 11.43
C LEU A 179 14.59 15.22 11.98
N LEU A 180 14.32 14.96 13.27
CA LEU A 180 14.52 13.62 13.85
C LEU A 180 13.64 12.57 13.16
N TYR A 181 12.39 12.91 12.85
CA TYR A 181 11.49 12.01 12.14
C TYR A 181 12.00 11.71 10.72
N VAL A 182 12.43 12.75 9.98
CA VAL A 182 12.97 12.56 8.63
C VAL A 182 14.27 11.77 8.64
N LEU A 183 15.19 12.05 9.58
CA LEU A 183 16.43 11.28 9.72
C LEU A 183 16.14 9.80 9.96
N TYR A 184 15.17 9.50 10.83
CA TYR A 184 14.71 8.14 11.05
C TYR A 184 14.18 7.49 9.76
N MET A 185 13.29 8.18 9.02
CA MET A 185 12.72 7.63 7.78
C MET A 185 13.80 7.31 6.74
N VAL A 186 14.82 8.17 6.60
CA VAL A 186 15.95 7.94 5.69
C VAL A 186 16.74 6.71 6.10
N VAL A 187 17.03 6.56 7.39
CA VAL A 187 17.79 5.41 7.89
C VAL A 187 16.97 4.12 7.75
N LEU A 188 15.65 4.18 7.96
CA LEU A 188 14.74 3.04 7.87
C LEU A 188 14.70 2.43 6.45
N VAL A 189 14.83 3.24 5.39
CA VAL A 189 14.94 2.76 4.00
C VAL A 189 16.06 1.72 3.86
N PHE A 190 17.14 1.87 4.63
CA PHE A 190 18.31 1.01 4.59
C PHE A 190 18.25 -0.20 5.55
N SER A 191 17.18 -0.33 6.34
CA SER A 191 17.10 -1.27 7.48
C SER A 191 16.50 -2.65 7.15
N ASN A 192 16.01 -2.84 5.93
CA ASN A 192 15.22 -4.02 5.52
C ASN A 192 14.03 -4.30 6.46
N SER A 193 13.40 -3.24 6.98
CA SER A 193 12.27 -3.32 7.90
C SER A 193 11.03 -3.98 7.25
N PRO A 194 10.26 -4.79 8.00
CA PRO A 194 8.92 -5.22 7.58
C PRO A 194 7.96 -4.06 7.24
N PHE A 195 8.21 -2.87 7.78
CA PHE A 195 7.43 -1.66 7.46
C PHE A 195 7.73 -1.13 6.05
N MET A 196 8.93 -1.39 5.54
CA MET A 196 9.34 -1.08 4.16
C MET A 196 9.23 -2.32 3.26
N ALA A 197 8.43 -3.33 3.67
CA ALA A 197 8.22 -4.55 2.90
C ALA A 197 7.73 -4.22 1.48
N GLY A 198 8.52 -4.61 0.49
CA GLY A 198 8.37 -4.22 -0.91
C GLY A 198 9.56 -3.40 -1.46
N GLY A 199 10.36 -2.79 -0.57
CA GLY A 199 11.68 -2.27 -0.87
C GLY A 199 12.71 -3.40 -0.99
N LEU A 200 13.81 -3.14 -1.69
CA LEU A 200 14.81 -4.19 -1.96
C LEU A 200 15.55 -4.64 -0.70
N PRO A 201 15.99 -5.91 -0.68
CA PRO A 201 16.95 -6.36 0.31
C PRO A 201 18.25 -5.56 0.16
N GLN A 202 18.52 -4.73 1.17
CA GLN A 202 19.73 -3.91 1.23
C GLN A 202 20.94 -4.78 1.52
N SER A 203 22.12 -4.40 1.02
CA SER A 203 23.36 -5.13 1.33
C SER A 203 23.54 -5.25 2.84
N ILE A 204 24.22 -6.31 3.29
CA ILE A 204 24.41 -6.54 4.72
C ILE A 204 25.15 -5.35 5.36
N GLU A 205 26.13 -4.76 4.66
CA GLU A 205 26.85 -3.58 5.14
C GLU A 205 25.91 -2.38 5.30
N THR A 206 25.01 -2.16 4.33
CA THR A 206 24.04 -1.07 4.37
C THR A 206 23.06 -1.24 5.54
N GLN A 207 22.61 -2.47 5.78
CA GLN A 207 21.77 -2.80 6.95
C GLN A 207 22.52 -2.59 8.27
N GLN A 208 23.82 -2.94 8.34
CA GLN A 208 24.64 -2.70 9.53
C GLN A 208 24.81 -1.20 9.81
N ILE A 209 25.05 -0.40 8.78
CA ILE A 209 25.14 1.06 8.90
C ILE A 209 23.80 1.62 9.39
N SER A 210 22.69 1.17 8.79
CA SER A 210 21.34 1.55 9.22
C SER A 210 21.07 1.19 10.69
N ALA A 211 21.44 -0.03 11.08
CA ALA A 211 21.33 -0.51 12.46
C ALA A 211 22.14 0.36 13.45
N LEU A 212 23.27 0.94 13.04
CA LEU A 212 24.04 1.85 13.90
C LEU A 212 23.49 3.28 13.92
N LEU A 213 23.02 3.80 12.79
CA LEU A 213 22.62 5.20 12.62
C LEU A 213 21.16 5.49 13.00
N ASP A 214 20.33 4.46 13.22
CA ASP A 214 18.93 4.64 13.56
C ASP A 214 18.76 5.18 15.00
N PRO A 215 18.28 6.44 15.17
CA PRO A 215 18.10 7.04 16.50
C PRO A 215 17.04 6.33 17.35
N PHE A 216 16.09 5.63 16.73
CA PHE A 216 15.01 4.94 17.43
C PHE A 216 15.30 3.45 17.64
N GLY A 217 16.27 2.87 16.92
CA GLY A 217 16.81 1.52 17.16
C GLY A 217 16.00 0.37 16.59
N LEU A 218 14.99 0.69 15.79
CA LEU A 218 14.17 -0.29 15.09
C LEU A 218 15.01 -1.07 14.07
N SER A 219 15.89 -0.39 13.36
CA SER A 219 16.78 -0.98 12.35
C SER A 219 17.72 -2.01 12.99
N SER A 220 18.30 -1.70 14.16
CA SER A 220 19.09 -2.67 14.91
C SER A 220 18.25 -3.83 15.47
N TYR A 221 17.00 -3.58 15.83
CA TYR A 221 16.10 -4.63 16.31
C TYR A 221 15.73 -5.63 15.21
N PHE A 222 15.43 -5.14 14.00
CA PHE A 222 15.19 -6.01 12.84
C PHE A 222 16.44 -6.79 12.45
N PHE A 223 17.61 -6.14 12.47
CA PHE A 223 18.87 -6.78 12.12
C PHE A 223 19.22 -7.95 13.06
N GLU A 224 19.05 -7.79 14.37
CA GLU A 224 19.27 -8.88 15.34
C GLU A 224 18.19 -9.96 15.22
N ALA A 225 16.94 -9.60 14.93
CA ALA A 225 15.83 -10.54 14.82
C ALA A 225 15.80 -11.34 13.50
N ARG A 226 16.62 -10.98 12.50
CA ARG A 226 16.60 -11.62 11.16
C ARG A 226 16.92 -13.11 11.18
N THR A 227 17.75 -13.55 12.13
CA THR A 227 18.17 -14.96 12.25
C THR A 227 17.19 -15.81 13.05
N LEU A 228 16.17 -15.19 13.67
CA LEU A 228 15.20 -15.90 14.48
C LEU A 228 14.15 -16.58 13.60
N SER A 229 13.81 -17.82 13.95
CA SER A 229 12.67 -18.52 13.35
C SER A 229 11.34 -17.90 13.78
N VAL A 230 10.26 -18.22 13.07
CA VAL A 230 8.89 -17.80 13.47
C VAL A 230 8.55 -18.26 14.89
N ASP A 231 8.90 -19.49 15.24
CA ASP A 231 8.70 -20.02 16.60
C ASP A 231 9.49 -19.22 17.66
N GLN A 232 10.75 -18.89 17.38
CA GLN A 232 11.57 -18.07 18.27
C GLN A 232 11.02 -16.65 18.40
N LYS A 233 10.54 -16.03 17.32
CA LYS A 233 9.90 -14.70 17.36
C LYS A 233 8.60 -14.72 18.18
N ASN A 234 7.93 -15.86 18.23
CA ASN A 234 6.70 -16.09 18.99
C ASN A 234 6.93 -16.38 20.48
N THR A 235 8.08 -16.92 20.86
CA THR A 235 8.32 -17.42 22.23
C THR A 235 9.44 -16.69 22.97
N SER A 236 10.40 -16.10 22.25
CA SER A 236 11.63 -15.54 22.79
C SER A 236 11.73 -14.04 22.53
N LEU A 237 12.21 -13.29 23.53
CA LEU A 237 12.56 -11.88 23.34
C LEU A 237 13.74 -11.77 22.37
N VAL A 238 13.73 -10.74 21.52
CA VAL A 238 14.91 -10.41 20.71
C VAL A 238 16.08 -10.12 21.66
N PRO A 239 17.24 -10.75 21.45
CA PRO A 239 18.35 -10.63 22.39
C PRO A 239 18.88 -9.19 22.42
N PHE A 240 19.17 -8.69 23.63
CA PHE A 240 19.87 -7.42 23.79
C PHE A 240 21.37 -7.62 23.57
N SER A 241 21.76 -7.88 22.31
CA SER A 241 23.14 -8.15 21.88
C SER A 241 23.48 -7.41 20.58
N GLY A 242 24.73 -7.55 20.14
CA GLY A 242 25.17 -7.10 18.81
C GLY A 242 24.91 -5.61 18.54
N TYR A 243 24.34 -5.34 17.37
CA TYR A 243 24.07 -3.98 16.89
C TYR A 243 23.04 -3.24 17.74
N LEU A 244 22.09 -3.94 18.37
CA LEU A 244 21.09 -3.31 19.23
C LEU A 244 21.76 -2.64 20.43
N VAL A 245 22.68 -3.33 21.12
CA VAL A 245 23.39 -2.76 22.28
C VAL A 245 24.28 -1.60 21.85
N ILE A 246 25.06 -1.77 20.77
CA ILE A 246 25.97 -0.74 20.26
C ILE A 246 25.18 0.52 19.92
N ASN A 247 24.07 0.38 19.20
CA ASN A 247 23.20 1.49 18.85
C ASN A 247 22.66 2.20 20.11
N ARG A 248 22.12 1.45 21.08
CA ARG A 248 21.59 2.04 22.33
C ARG A 248 22.66 2.79 23.12
N ILE A 249 23.92 2.32 23.11
CA ILE A 249 25.06 3.02 23.72
C ILE A 249 25.37 4.32 22.97
N ILE A 250 25.45 4.28 21.64
CA ILE A 250 25.74 5.46 20.79
C ILE A 250 24.75 6.59 21.11
N PHE A 251 23.45 6.31 21.08
CA PHE A 251 22.43 7.34 21.30
C PHE A 251 22.32 7.77 22.77
N SER A 252 22.65 6.91 23.73
CA SER A 252 22.78 7.31 25.13
C SER A 252 23.97 8.27 25.34
N VAL A 253 25.12 7.98 24.73
CA VAL A 253 26.30 8.88 24.75
C VAL A 253 26.01 10.19 24.03
N ALA A 254 25.35 10.16 22.88
CA ALA A 254 24.93 11.37 22.16
C ALA A 254 23.98 12.24 23.01
N SER A 255 23.05 11.62 23.74
CA SER A 255 22.15 12.32 24.67
C SER A 255 22.90 13.03 25.80
N LEU A 256 23.91 12.36 26.37
CA LEU A 256 24.79 12.95 27.39
C LEU A 256 25.61 14.12 26.81
N LEU A 257 26.08 13.99 25.57
CA LEU A 257 26.79 15.04 24.85
C LEU A 257 25.89 16.26 24.59
N PHE A 258 24.62 16.06 24.21
CA PHE A 258 23.65 17.15 24.07
C PHE A 258 23.35 17.85 25.40
N LEU A 259 23.25 17.12 26.51
CA LEU A 259 23.10 17.72 27.84
C LEU A 259 24.34 18.53 28.23
N TRP A 260 25.53 17.99 27.98
CA TRP A 260 26.79 18.70 28.22
C TRP A 260 26.90 19.98 27.37
N LEU A 261 26.57 19.91 26.08
CA LEU A 261 26.50 21.08 25.20
C LEU A 261 25.48 22.10 25.68
N THR A 262 24.31 21.66 26.12
CA THR A 262 23.28 22.53 26.71
C THR A 262 23.84 23.24 27.95
N TYR A 263 24.49 22.48 28.84
CA TYR A 263 25.15 23.03 30.02
C TYR A 263 26.29 23.98 29.67
N ARG A 264 26.98 23.83 28.54
CA ARG A 264 28.03 24.78 28.13
C ARG A 264 27.44 26.05 27.51
N LEU A 265 26.50 25.91 26.59
CA LEU A 265 25.99 26.99 25.74
C LEU A 265 24.92 27.86 26.40
N PHE A 266 24.16 27.31 27.36
CA PHE A 266 23.11 28.07 28.03
C PHE A 266 23.67 29.27 28.80
N SER A 267 22.95 30.39 28.82
CA SER A 267 23.30 31.55 29.66
C SER A 267 22.04 32.29 30.11
N PHE A 268 22.06 32.78 31.35
CA PHE A 268 20.99 33.63 31.90
C PHE A 268 20.95 35.03 31.26
N SER A 269 22.07 35.45 30.65
CA SER A 269 22.29 36.80 30.15
C SER A 269 21.85 37.00 28.70
N SER A 270 20.55 36.90 28.40
CA SER A 270 20.00 37.44 27.14
C SER A 270 19.71 38.94 27.16
N VAL A 271 19.68 39.58 28.34
CA VAL A 271 19.34 41.00 28.47
C VAL A 271 20.58 41.91 28.54
N SER A 272 21.75 41.39 28.94
CA SER A 272 22.95 42.22 29.20
C SER A 272 23.86 42.46 27.97
N LYS A 273 23.69 41.71 26.87
CA LYS A 273 24.55 41.83 25.67
C LYS A 273 23.98 42.67 24.53
N GLN A 274 22.77 43.22 24.66
CA GLN A 274 22.44 44.37 23.82
C GLN A 274 23.36 45.51 24.27
N LYS A 275 24.40 45.81 23.47
CA LYS A 275 25.03 47.13 23.48
C LYS A 275 23.86 48.10 23.45
N VAL A 276 23.55 48.71 24.59
CA VAL A 276 22.74 49.92 24.61
C VAL A 276 23.53 50.87 23.75
N LYS A 277 23.15 50.97 22.48
CA LYS A 277 23.59 52.05 21.63
C LYS A 277 23.09 53.26 22.41
N LYS A 278 24.01 53.97 23.04
CA LYS A 278 23.71 55.20 23.77
C LYS A 278 23.20 56.15 22.68
N VAL A 279 21.90 56.12 22.44
CA VAL A 279 21.27 57.05 21.53
C VAL A 279 21.27 58.35 22.31
N ASN A 280 22.26 59.19 22.04
CA ASN A 280 22.16 60.61 22.35
C ASN A 280 21.04 61.16 21.48
N SER A 281 19.80 61.05 21.95
CA SER A 281 18.68 61.80 21.40
C SER A 281 18.48 63.05 22.25
N SER A 282 19.33 64.06 22.04
CA SER A 282 18.89 65.44 22.12
C SER A 282 18.19 65.76 20.80
N SER A 283 16.96 65.27 20.65
CA SER A 283 16.08 65.73 19.58
C SER A 283 15.18 66.82 20.16
N GLU A 284 15.52 68.07 19.87
CA GLU A 284 14.59 69.19 19.99
C GLU A 284 13.26 68.81 19.35
N ILE A 285 12.18 68.98 20.10
CA ILE A 285 10.82 68.86 19.60
C ILE A 285 10.60 70.04 18.64
N LYS A 286 10.94 69.87 17.37
CA LYS A 286 10.41 70.74 16.31
C LYS A 286 8.93 70.42 16.17
N SER A 287 8.08 71.37 16.51
CA SER A 287 6.65 71.30 16.20
C SER A 287 6.49 71.14 14.69
N LYS A 288 6.12 69.94 14.25
CA LYS A 288 5.68 69.73 12.87
C LYS A 288 4.29 70.31 12.75
N SER A 289 4.07 71.00 11.62
CA SER A 289 2.83 71.61 11.16
C SER A 289 1.60 70.75 11.45
N SER A 290 0.50 71.41 11.81
CA SER A 290 -0.84 70.84 11.82
C SER A 290 -1.10 70.11 10.50
N PHE A 291 -1.18 68.78 10.55
CA PHE A 291 -1.68 68.01 9.41
C PHE A 291 -3.15 68.39 9.22
N SER A 292 -3.53 68.90 8.04
CA SER A 292 -4.94 69.02 7.69
C SER A 292 -5.51 67.61 7.55
N TYR A 293 -6.38 67.21 8.47
CA TYR A 293 -7.08 65.93 8.38
C TYR A 293 -8.06 66.00 7.21
N THR A 294 -7.71 65.39 6.07
CA THR A 294 -8.69 65.14 5.02
C THR A 294 -9.63 64.04 5.50
N LEU A 295 -10.92 64.39 5.70
CA LEU A 295 -11.99 63.43 5.93
C LEU A 295 -12.08 62.50 4.72
N SER A 296 -11.55 61.28 4.82
CA SER A 296 -11.75 60.27 3.79
C SER A 296 -13.22 59.87 3.78
N ARG A 297 -13.90 59.95 2.62
CA ARG A 297 -15.25 59.39 2.48
C ARG A 297 -15.18 57.88 2.72
N VAL A 298 -15.77 57.43 3.82
CA VAL A 298 -15.78 56.01 4.19
C VAL A 298 -16.90 55.31 3.41
N ASN A 299 -16.53 54.39 2.53
CA ASN A 299 -17.48 53.57 1.78
C ASN A 299 -17.45 52.15 2.32
N PHE A 300 -18.54 51.69 2.93
CA PHE A 300 -18.65 50.36 3.53
C PHE A 300 -19.34 49.33 2.62
N GLY A 301 -19.42 49.59 1.32
CA GLY A 301 -20.06 48.70 0.35
C GLY A 301 -19.27 47.40 0.05
N TYR A 302 -19.91 46.50 -0.69
CA TYR A 302 -19.38 45.17 -1.06
C TYR A 302 -18.00 45.20 -1.72
N LYS A 303 -17.70 46.23 -2.52
CA LYS A 303 -16.38 46.39 -3.16
C LYS A 303 -15.25 46.54 -2.14
N ASN A 304 -15.48 47.26 -1.05
CA ASN A 304 -14.47 47.46 0.00
C ASN A 304 -14.43 46.28 0.97
N ALA A 305 -15.54 45.55 1.14
CA ALA A 305 -15.55 44.25 1.81
C ALA A 305 -14.64 43.24 1.08
N PHE A 306 -14.76 43.13 -0.25
CA PHE A 306 -13.90 42.27 -1.05
C PHE A 306 -12.42 42.70 -1.01
N LYS A 307 -12.12 44.00 -1.14
CA LYS A 307 -10.76 44.52 -0.95
C LYS A 307 -10.19 44.19 0.44
N SER A 308 -11.03 44.17 1.47
CA SER A 308 -10.62 43.79 2.83
C SER A 308 -10.27 42.30 2.92
N ILE A 309 -11.01 41.40 2.24
CA ILE A 309 -10.65 39.97 2.11
C ILE A 309 -9.24 39.86 1.53
N LEU A 310 -9.00 40.51 0.39
CA LEU A 310 -7.70 40.45 -0.30
C LEU A 310 -6.59 41.08 0.55
N SER A 311 -6.90 42.11 1.34
CA SER A 311 -5.95 42.72 2.27
C SER A 311 -5.55 41.75 3.38
N TYR A 312 -6.52 41.08 4.02
CA TYR A 312 -6.22 40.03 5.01
C TYR A 312 -5.39 38.92 4.39
N ALA A 313 -5.78 38.45 3.21
CA ALA A 313 -5.05 37.40 2.50
C ALA A 313 -3.60 37.83 2.18
N LYS A 314 -3.41 39.06 1.70
CA LYS A 314 -2.09 39.62 1.42
C LYS A 314 -1.21 39.71 2.68
N ILE A 315 -1.76 40.15 3.81
CA ILE A 315 -1.02 40.24 5.07
C ILE A 315 -0.59 38.85 5.54
N ASP A 316 -1.49 37.87 5.48
CA ASP A 316 -1.18 36.49 5.83
C ASP A 316 -0.13 35.88 4.91
N LEU A 317 -0.25 36.07 3.60
CA LEU A 317 0.75 35.57 2.64
C LEU A 317 2.11 36.22 2.85
N LEU A 318 2.16 37.54 3.10
CA LEU A 318 3.42 38.22 3.44
C LEU A 318 4.02 37.67 4.73
N TYR A 319 3.20 37.37 5.74
CA TYR A 319 3.65 36.75 6.99
C TYR A 319 4.20 35.34 6.75
N LEU A 320 3.46 34.49 6.03
CA LEU A 320 3.86 33.11 5.73
C LEU A 320 5.15 33.07 4.93
N PHE A 321 5.20 33.73 3.77
CA PHE A 321 6.33 33.64 2.84
C PHE A 321 7.58 34.41 3.31
N LYS A 322 7.46 35.37 4.24
CA LYS A 322 8.63 35.97 4.92
C LYS A 322 9.12 35.15 6.12
N SER A 323 8.32 34.21 6.60
CA SER A 323 8.72 33.35 7.71
C SER A 323 9.74 32.31 7.25
N ILE A 324 10.71 32.00 8.11
CA ILE A 324 11.63 30.86 7.93
C ILE A 324 10.87 29.51 7.89
N THR A 325 9.63 29.48 8.38
CA THR A 325 8.77 28.29 8.38
C THR A 325 8.53 27.74 6.98
N ILE A 326 8.20 28.60 6.01
CA ILE A 326 7.83 28.15 4.67
C ILE A 326 9.02 27.49 3.96
N PRO A 327 10.21 28.11 3.86
CA PRO A 327 11.37 27.44 3.31
C PRO A 327 11.72 26.13 4.04
N ALA A 328 11.66 26.10 5.38
CA ALA A 328 11.97 24.90 6.15
C ALA A 328 11.00 23.74 5.86
N VAL A 329 9.70 24.03 5.84
CA VAL A 329 8.66 23.04 5.51
C VAL A 329 8.76 22.61 4.05
N SER A 330 9.01 23.52 3.12
CA SER A 330 9.18 23.21 1.69
C SER A 330 10.39 22.30 1.46
N ILE A 331 11.55 22.59 2.06
CA ILE A 331 12.74 21.74 1.95
C ILE A 331 12.44 20.34 2.47
N LEU A 332 11.78 20.24 3.63
CA LEU A 332 11.46 18.95 4.22
C LEU A 332 10.45 18.16 3.39
N LEU A 333 9.43 18.84 2.87
CA LEU A 333 8.41 18.25 2.01
C LEU A 333 9.03 17.75 0.70
N LEU A 334 9.86 18.58 0.04
CA LEU A 334 10.59 18.20 -1.16
C LEU A 334 11.56 17.05 -0.88
N PHE A 335 12.28 17.07 0.25
CA PHE A 335 13.17 15.98 0.59
C PHE A 335 12.41 14.66 0.79
N PHE A 336 11.32 14.67 1.57
CA PHE A 336 10.51 13.48 1.82
C PHE A 336 9.90 12.92 0.54
N VAL A 337 9.16 13.72 -0.23
CA VAL A 337 8.55 13.25 -1.49
C VAL A 337 9.59 12.92 -2.55
N GLY A 338 10.74 13.61 -2.55
CA GLY A 338 11.86 13.32 -3.45
C GLY A 338 12.52 11.97 -3.16
N MET A 339 12.65 11.58 -1.90
CA MET A 339 13.12 10.24 -1.52
C MET A 339 12.16 9.16 -2.02
N GLU A 340 10.84 9.37 -1.90
CA GLU A 340 9.82 8.44 -2.41
C GLU A 340 9.82 8.38 -3.94
N MET A 341 9.99 9.51 -4.64
CA MET A 341 10.17 9.54 -6.10
C MET A 341 11.41 8.75 -6.54
N TYR A 342 12.53 8.95 -5.85
CA TYR A 342 13.76 8.18 -6.11
C TYR A 342 13.54 6.68 -5.90
N ALA A 343 12.91 6.27 -4.80
CA ALA A 343 12.64 4.88 -4.50
C ALA A 343 11.71 4.23 -5.55
N GLU A 344 10.66 4.95 -5.99
CA GLU A 344 9.72 4.47 -7.00
C GLU A 344 10.30 4.39 -8.41
N ILE A 345 11.24 5.28 -8.75
CA ILE A 345 11.96 5.22 -10.03
C ILE A 345 12.97 4.08 -10.01
N GLU A 346 13.85 4.03 -9.01
CA GLU A 346 14.95 3.08 -9.04
C GLU A 346 14.46 1.65 -8.98
N LYS A 347 13.50 1.30 -8.10
CA LYS A 347 13.05 -0.08 -7.77
C LYS A 347 14.17 -1.10 -7.45
N GLY A 348 15.43 -0.68 -7.63
CA GLY A 348 16.76 -1.30 -7.49
C GLY A 348 16.89 -2.76 -7.93
N ILE A 349 17.69 -3.56 -7.24
CA ILE A 349 18.40 -4.71 -7.87
C ILE A 349 17.50 -5.81 -8.49
N ARG A 350 16.27 -5.99 -8.01
CA ARG A 350 15.34 -7.06 -8.48
C ARG A 350 14.45 -6.64 -9.66
N LEU A 351 14.09 -5.36 -9.74
CA LEU A 351 13.13 -4.87 -10.73
C LEU A 351 13.78 -3.76 -11.54
N PRO A 352 13.50 -3.65 -12.85
CA PRO A 352 14.15 -2.65 -13.67
C PRO A 352 13.71 -1.26 -13.20
N GLN A 353 14.60 -0.29 -13.37
CA GLN A 353 14.28 1.11 -13.13
C GLN A 353 13.03 1.49 -13.95
N LYS A 354 12.07 2.19 -13.34
CA LYS A 354 10.90 2.73 -14.05
C LYS A 354 11.27 4.03 -14.76
N TYR A 355 10.68 4.29 -15.92
CA TYR A 355 10.76 5.63 -16.50
C TYR A 355 10.10 6.64 -15.56
N ALA A 356 10.74 7.81 -15.39
CA ALA A 356 10.22 8.92 -14.60
C ALA A 356 9.06 9.61 -15.34
N GLY A 357 7.98 8.90 -15.63
CA GLY A 357 6.79 9.40 -16.32
C GLY A 357 5.91 10.28 -15.43
N SER A 358 5.14 11.18 -16.04
CA SER A 358 4.25 12.09 -15.30
C SER A 358 3.20 11.34 -14.48
N GLY A 359 2.71 10.20 -14.96
CA GLY A 359 1.81 9.32 -14.23
C GLY A 359 2.43 8.80 -12.92
N LEU A 360 3.66 8.25 -13.00
CA LEU A 360 4.40 7.77 -11.84
C LEU A 360 4.63 8.91 -10.84
N MET A 361 5.15 10.06 -11.30
CA MET A 361 5.41 11.21 -10.43
C MET A 361 4.12 11.75 -9.77
N ALA A 362 3.01 11.82 -10.50
CA ALA A 362 1.73 12.28 -9.97
C ALA A 362 1.15 11.29 -8.94
N THR A 363 1.27 9.99 -9.18
CA THR A 363 0.85 8.95 -8.22
C THR A 363 1.71 8.99 -6.96
N THR A 364 3.05 9.07 -7.07
CA THR A 364 3.94 9.18 -5.91
C THR A 364 3.65 10.41 -5.04
N ILE A 365 3.34 11.57 -5.67
CA ILE A 365 2.90 12.76 -4.93
C ILE A 365 1.58 12.49 -4.21
N SER A 366 0.61 11.88 -4.89
CA SER A 366 -0.73 11.64 -4.35
C SER A 366 -0.75 10.62 -3.22
N GLU A 367 0.18 9.67 -3.20
CA GLU A 367 0.31 8.70 -2.11
C GLU A 367 0.95 9.32 -0.85
N ASN A 368 1.88 10.26 -1.03
CA ASN A 368 2.74 10.73 0.06
C ASN A 368 2.40 12.13 0.60
N PHE A 369 1.80 13.01 -0.22
CA PHE A 369 1.47 14.39 0.19
C PHE A 369 0.27 14.53 1.13
N PRO A 370 -0.86 13.78 1.00
CA PRO A 370 -2.09 14.09 1.73
C PRO A 370 -1.96 14.19 3.25
N LEU A 371 -1.32 13.21 3.89
CA LEU A 371 -1.17 13.20 5.36
C LEU A 371 -0.33 14.40 5.84
N PHE A 372 0.78 14.68 5.16
CA PHE A 372 1.61 15.85 5.45
C PHE A 372 0.82 17.14 5.21
N GLY A 373 0.10 17.24 4.09
CA GLY A 373 -0.77 18.36 3.76
C GLY A 373 -1.80 18.63 4.85
N LEU A 374 -2.46 17.60 5.39
CA LEU A 374 -3.45 17.72 6.48
C LEU A 374 -2.82 18.27 7.77
N LEU A 375 -1.62 17.81 8.13
CA LEU A 375 -0.88 18.31 9.30
C LEU A 375 -0.43 19.76 9.10
N LEU A 376 0.03 20.12 7.90
CA LEU A 376 0.38 21.50 7.56
C LEU A 376 -0.85 22.42 7.63
N VAL A 377 -2.00 21.97 7.12
CA VAL A 377 -3.28 22.69 7.21
C VAL A 377 -3.65 22.94 8.67
N ALA A 378 -3.62 21.90 9.51
CA ALA A 378 -3.93 22.02 10.94
C ALA A 378 -3.01 23.03 11.66
N TYR A 379 -1.71 23.00 11.34
CA TYR A 379 -0.72 23.90 11.92
C TYR A 379 -0.87 25.35 11.42
N PHE A 380 -0.82 25.58 10.10
CA PHE A 380 -0.82 26.92 9.53
C PHE A 380 -2.14 27.65 9.77
N ILE A 381 -3.28 26.96 9.74
CA ILE A 381 -4.56 27.60 10.09
C ILE A 381 -4.59 28.01 11.56
N ASN A 382 -4.12 27.15 12.47
CA ASN A 382 -4.06 27.51 13.89
C ASN A 382 -3.10 28.69 14.12
N ASP A 383 -1.95 28.73 13.46
CA ASP A 383 -1.02 29.84 13.59
C ASP A 383 -1.60 31.15 13.06
N LEU A 384 -2.13 31.15 11.83
CA LEU A 384 -2.73 32.32 11.19
C LEU A 384 -3.91 32.88 12.00
N TYR A 385 -4.85 32.02 12.39
CA TYR A 385 -6.06 32.45 13.11
C TYR A 385 -5.74 33.06 14.48
N TRP A 386 -4.79 32.47 15.21
CA TRP A 386 -4.43 32.92 16.57
C TRP A 386 -3.30 33.96 16.61
N ARG A 387 -2.71 34.33 15.47
CA ARG A 387 -1.58 35.28 15.37
C ARG A 387 -1.87 36.58 16.09
N SER A 388 -2.99 37.23 15.74
CA SER A 388 -3.36 38.55 16.25
C SER A 388 -3.50 38.56 17.77
N ARG A 389 -4.17 37.55 18.33
CA ARG A 389 -4.31 37.35 19.78
C ARG A 389 -2.96 37.09 20.45
N SER A 390 -2.12 36.24 19.85
CA SER A 390 -0.79 35.91 20.38
C SER A 390 0.15 37.13 20.41
N SER A 391 -0.04 38.07 19.49
CA SER A 391 0.72 39.32 19.42
C SER A 391 0.11 40.49 20.24
N GLY A 392 -1.05 40.29 20.86
CA GLY A 392 -1.78 41.36 21.56
C GLY A 392 -2.47 42.39 20.64
N PHE A 393 -2.50 42.15 19.33
CA PHE A 393 -3.07 43.05 18.33
C PHE A 393 -4.58 42.86 18.10
N SER A 394 -5.17 41.78 18.64
CA SER A 394 -6.56 41.42 18.36
C SER A 394 -7.58 42.49 18.71
N LEU A 395 -7.34 43.29 19.77
CA LEU A 395 -8.26 44.38 20.14
C LEU A 395 -8.34 45.46 19.05
N ILE A 396 -7.22 45.77 18.39
CA ILE A 396 -7.16 46.74 17.31
C ILE A 396 -7.81 46.15 16.05
N GLU A 397 -7.44 44.92 15.70
CA GLU A 397 -7.96 44.24 14.51
C GLU A 397 -9.49 44.03 14.60
N ASP A 398 -9.98 43.57 15.75
CA ASP A 398 -11.40 43.27 15.98
C ASP A 398 -12.27 44.56 15.99
N SER A 399 -11.67 45.73 16.26
CA SER A 399 -12.33 47.04 16.21
C SER A 399 -12.60 47.57 14.78
N THR A 400 -12.02 46.94 13.76
CA THR A 400 -12.21 47.35 12.36
C THR A 400 -13.58 46.92 11.81
N PHE A 401 -14.21 47.73 10.94
CA PHE A 401 -15.56 47.45 10.41
C PHE A 401 -15.65 46.09 9.68
N PHE A 402 -14.62 45.71 8.92
CA PHE A 402 -14.58 44.47 8.16
C PHE A 402 -13.90 43.30 8.90
N SER A 403 -13.73 43.36 10.23
CA SER A 403 -13.10 42.30 11.03
C SER A 403 -13.79 40.93 10.89
N LYS A 404 -15.12 40.91 10.68
CA LYS A 404 -15.90 39.68 10.48
C LYS A 404 -15.54 38.90 9.20
N ILE A 405 -14.91 39.56 8.24
CA ILE A 405 -14.57 38.99 6.93
C ILE A 405 -13.17 38.36 6.94
N ARG A 406 -12.43 38.50 8.04
CA ARG A 406 -11.09 37.95 8.25
C ARG A 406 -11.00 36.45 7.95
N LEU A 407 -12.03 35.67 8.30
CA LEU A 407 -12.04 34.21 8.08
C LEU A 407 -11.95 33.84 6.59
N SER A 408 -12.63 34.59 5.72
CA SER A 408 -12.52 34.42 4.26
C SER A 408 -11.13 34.80 3.75
N GLY A 409 -10.50 35.82 4.35
CA GLY A 409 -9.11 36.17 4.08
C GLY A 409 -8.16 35.02 4.40
N HIS A 410 -8.25 34.45 5.61
CA HIS A 410 -7.47 33.27 6.01
C HIS A 410 -7.71 32.07 5.09
N PHE A 411 -8.95 31.84 4.65
CA PHE A 411 -9.28 30.76 3.71
C PHE A 411 -8.60 30.95 2.35
N ILE A 412 -8.60 32.17 1.79
CA ILE A 412 -7.87 32.43 0.55
C ILE A 412 -6.36 32.24 0.74
N SER A 413 -5.80 32.69 1.86
CA SER A 413 -4.37 32.52 2.18
C SER A 413 -3.96 31.05 2.19
N ILE A 414 -4.74 30.19 2.87
CA ILE A 414 -4.42 28.76 2.96
C ILE A 414 -4.63 28.06 1.61
N CYS A 415 -5.63 28.44 0.81
CA CYS A 415 -5.79 27.94 -0.56
C CYS A 415 -4.54 28.23 -1.40
N VAL A 416 -4.06 29.48 -1.40
CA VAL A 416 -2.83 29.86 -2.14
C VAL A 416 -1.62 29.07 -1.63
N LEU A 417 -1.51 28.86 -0.32
CA LEU A 417 -0.43 28.04 0.25
C LEU A 417 -0.48 26.58 -0.21
N LEU A 418 -1.68 25.98 -0.28
CA LEU A 418 -1.87 24.60 -0.75
C LEU A 418 -1.56 24.44 -2.24
N PHE A 419 -1.95 25.41 -3.07
CA PHE A 419 -1.54 25.46 -4.47
C PHE A 419 -0.03 25.61 -4.62
N PHE A 420 0.62 26.42 -3.76
CA PHE A 420 2.07 26.53 -3.74
C PHE A 420 2.75 25.20 -3.40
N PHE A 421 2.34 24.51 -2.33
CA PHE A 421 2.92 23.20 -1.97
C PHE A 421 2.71 22.14 -3.07
N THR A 422 1.53 22.10 -3.68
CA THR A 422 1.28 21.18 -4.79
C THR A 422 2.13 21.54 -6.01
N GLY A 423 2.25 22.83 -6.30
CA GLY A 423 3.06 23.33 -7.42
C GLY A 423 4.54 22.99 -7.28
N ILE A 424 5.15 23.17 -6.10
CA ILE A 424 6.56 22.80 -5.90
C ILE A 424 6.81 21.29 -6.02
N LEU A 425 5.83 20.46 -5.63
CA LEU A 425 5.91 19.00 -5.79
C LEU A 425 5.79 18.58 -7.25
N ILE A 426 4.92 19.22 -8.03
CA ILE A 426 4.84 18.99 -9.49
C ILE A 426 6.13 19.42 -10.18
N VAL A 427 6.68 20.59 -9.82
CA VAL A 427 7.98 21.04 -10.32
C VAL A 427 9.09 20.04 -9.96
N GLN A 428 9.07 19.51 -8.74
CA GLN A 428 10.00 18.44 -8.35
C GLN A 428 9.85 17.20 -9.24
N GLY A 429 8.61 16.76 -9.48
CA GLY A 429 8.34 15.66 -10.42
C GLY A 429 8.98 15.92 -11.78
N ILE A 430 8.76 17.10 -12.37
CA ILE A 430 9.36 17.52 -13.66
C ILE A 430 10.90 17.55 -13.58
N VAL A 431 11.47 17.98 -12.47
CA VAL A 431 12.94 17.93 -12.24
C VAL A 431 13.44 16.49 -12.25
N PHE A 432 12.75 15.55 -11.60
CA PHE A 432 13.08 14.12 -11.68
C PHE A 432 12.97 13.61 -13.11
N GLN A 433 11.91 13.96 -13.85
CA GLN A 433 11.79 13.61 -15.27
C GLN A 433 13.00 14.10 -16.09
N ALA A 434 13.47 15.32 -15.82
CA ALA A 434 14.65 15.89 -16.47
C ALA A 434 15.97 15.20 -16.04
N MET A 435 16.15 14.95 -14.74
CA MET A 435 17.33 14.28 -14.19
C MET A 435 17.51 12.86 -14.74
N TYR A 436 16.41 12.14 -14.89
CA TYR A 436 16.35 10.78 -15.46
C TYR A 436 16.21 10.76 -16.99
N GLN A 437 16.37 11.92 -17.66
CA GLN A 437 16.36 12.05 -19.13
C GLN A 437 15.05 11.58 -19.81
N TYR A 438 13.93 11.56 -19.08
CA TYR A 438 12.61 11.16 -19.58
C TYR A 438 11.61 12.33 -19.50
N LEU A 439 11.89 13.41 -20.24
CA LEU A 439 11.09 14.65 -20.20
C LEU A 439 9.80 14.55 -21.03
N HIS A 440 8.91 13.63 -20.66
CA HIS A 440 7.55 13.54 -21.22
C HIS A 440 6.54 14.07 -20.21
N ILE A 441 5.98 15.25 -20.48
CA ILE A 441 5.04 15.92 -19.55
C ILE A 441 3.60 15.64 -19.99
N ASP A 442 2.89 14.83 -19.20
CA ASP A 442 1.45 14.64 -19.29
C ASP A 442 0.73 15.50 -18.25
N TRP A 443 0.11 16.60 -18.70
CA TRP A 443 -0.62 17.50 -17.82
C TRP A 443 -1.88 16.87 -17.22
N ASN A 444 -2.48 15.85 -17.86
CA ASN A 444 -3.66 15.19 -17.29
C ASN A 444 -3.30 14.44 -15.99
N ALA A 445 -2.12 13.84 -15.93
CA ALA A 445 -1.59 13.24 -14.71
C ALA A 445 -1.40 14.30 -13.60
N TYR A 446 -0.72 15.40 -13.91
CA TYR A 446 -0.46 16.45 -12.91
C TYR A 446 -1.71 17.23 -12.47
N LEU A 447 -2.69 17.43 -13.35
CA LEU A 447 -3.98 18.02 -12.97
C LEU A 447 -4.75 17.13 -11.98
N GLY A 448 -4.58 15.80 -12.07
CA GLY A 448 -5.10 14.86 -11.09
C GLY A 448 -4.56 15.11 -9.68
N VAL A 449 -3.30 15.54 -9.53
CA VAL A 449 -2.70 15.85 -8.22
C VAL A 449 -3.48 16.98 -7.51
N PHE A 450 -3.94 18.00 -8.26
CA PHE A 450 -4.78 19.06 -7.68
C PHE A 450 -6.15 18.54 -7.27
N LEU A 451 -6.77 17.73 -8.14
CA LEU A 451 -8.08 17.15 -7.90
C LEU A 451 -8.08 16.25 -6.66
N PHE A 452 -7.14 15.33 -6.58
CA PHE A 452 -7.11 14.28 -5.57
C PHE A 452 -6.48 14.69 -4.23
N ASN A 453 -5.65 15.73 -4.21
CA ASN A 453 -4.94 16.15 -3.00
C ASN A 453 -5.31 17.57 -2.57
N THR A 454 -5.13 18.57 -3.45
CA THR A 454 -5.31 19.98 -3.08
C THR A 454 -6.76 20.31 -2.71
N PHE A 455 -7.74 19.83 -3.48
CA PHE A 455 -9.15 20.14 -3.20
C PHE A 455 -9.69 19.49 -1.91
N PRO A 456 -9.42 18.22 -1.58
CA PRO A 456 -9.72 17.68 -0.25
C PRO A 456 -9.09 18.49 0.89
N LEU A 457 -7.82 18.92 0.73
CA LEU A 457 -7.14 19.76 1.71
C LEU A 457 -7.79 21.14 1.86
N ILE A 458 -8.33 21.71 0.78
CA ILE A 458 -9.10 22.96 0.82
C ILE A 458 -10.43 22.77 1.58
N LEU A 459 -11.16 21.68 1.33
CA LEU A 459 -12.37 21.36 2.08
C LEU A 459 -12.06 21.18 3.57
N PHE A 460 -10.99 20.44 3.88
CA PHE A 460 -10.53 20.24 5.25
C PHE A 460 -10.11 21.56 5.91
N SER A 461 -9.45 22.45 5.17
CA SER A 461 -9.10 23.80 5.63
C SER A 461 -10.34 24.61 6.04
N GLY A 462 -11.44 24.48 5.29
CA GLY A 462 -12.73 25.08 5.62
C GLY A 462 -13.27 24.58 6.97
N LEU A 463 -13.15 23.29 7.27
CA LEU A 463 -13.54 22.71 8.56
C LEU A 463 -12.62 23.18 9.70
N ILE A 464 -11.30 23.12 9.52
CA ILE A 464 -10.32 23.50 10.56
C ILE A 464 -10.44 24.99 10.93
N LEU A 465 -10.74 25.86 9.96
CA LEU A 465 -11.03 27.27 10.24
C LEU A 465 -12.25 27.45 11.14
N LEU A 466 -13.33 26.68 10.92
CA LEU A 466 -14.51 26.70 11.80
C LEU A 466 -14.19 26.20 13.21
N ILE A 467 -13.37 25.15 13.33
CA ILE A 467 -12.91 24.62 14.62
C ILE A 467 -12.15 25.70 15.39
N ASN A 468 -11.19 26.37 14.75
CA ASN A 468 -10.43 27.46 15.35
C ASN A 468 -11.30 28.69 15.65
N HIS A 469 -12.34 28.94 14.84
CA HIS A 469 -13.28 30.01 15.08
C HIS A 469 -14.20 29.77 16.29
N THR A 470 -14.55 28.51 16.54
CA THR A 470 -15.50 28.10 17.58
C THR A 470 -14.85 27.94 18.94
N ILE A 471 -13.65 27.37 18.98
CA ILE A 471 -12.98 27.05 20.23
C ILE A 471 -12.26 28.29 20.79
N ARG A 472 -12.42 28.55 22.08
CA ARG A 472 -11.85 29.74 22.75
C ARG A 472 -10.37 29.62 23.10
N ASN A 473 -9.81 28.41 23.11
CA ASN A 473 -8.42 28.16 23.49
C ASN A 473 -7.61 27.65 22.28
N LYS A 474 -6.49 28.33 21.98
CA LYS A 474 -5.59 27.99 20.87
C LYS A 474 -5.14 26.51 20.87
N LEU A 475 -4.76 25.99 22.03
CA LEU A 475 -4.20 24.65 22.16
C LEU A 475 -5.28 23.57 22.01
N ILE A 476 -6.47 23.81 22.59
CA ILE A 476 -7.61 22.90 22.44
C ILE A 476 -8.06 22.87 20.96
N ALA A 477 -8.08 24.03 20.30
CA ALA A 477 -8.40 24.12 18.87
C ALA A 477 -7.38 23.34 18.02
N LEU A 478 -6.08 23.49 18.31
CA LEU A 478 -5.03 22.73 17.63
C LEU A 478 -5.17 21.22 17.89
N GLY A 479 -5.39 20.80 19.13
CA GLY A 479 -5.57 19.40 19.49
C GLY A 479 -6.76 18.74 18.79
N ILE A 480 -7.90 19.42 18.75
CA ILE A 480 -9.09 18.95 18.01
C ILE A 480 -8.84 18.93 16.50
N SER A 481 -8.09 19.91 15.97
CA SER A 481 -7.72 19.94 14.55
C SER A 481 -6.84 18.74 14.18
N VAL A 482 -5.84 18.41 15.00
CA VAL A 482 -4.98 17.23 14.81
C VAL A 482 -5.78 15.93 14.97
N LEU A 483 -6.69 15.86 15.94
CA LEU A 483 -7.58 14.70 16.08
C LEU A 483 -8.46 14.51 14.84
N ALA A 484 -8.99 15.61 14.28
CA ALA A 484 -9.79 15.59 13.05
C ALA A 484 -8.99 15.07 11.84
N VAL A 485 -7.69 15.34 11.76
CA VAL A 485 -6.80 14.77 10.72
C VAL A 485 -6.88 13.24 10.75
N PHE A 486 -6.66 12.62 11.91
CA PHE A 486 -6.62 11.15 12.01
C PHE A 486 -8.00 10.48 11.91
N LEU A 487 -9.05 11.09 12.48
CA LEU A 487 -10.39 10.50 12.50
C LEU A 487 -11.16 10.67 11.19
N LEU A 488 -11.04 11.84 10.52
CA LEU A 488 -11.89 12.17 9.37
C LEU A 488 -11.19 11.99 8.02
N ALA A 489 -9.86 12.06 7.98
CA ALA A 489 -9.09 12.01 6.73
C ALA A 489 -7.98 10.94 6.74
N GLY A 490 -7.50 10.54 7.92
CA GLY A 490 -6.46 9.53 8.07
C GLY A 490 -6.94 8.08 7.86
N PRO A 491 -6.04 7.09 8.06
CA PRO A 491 -6.34 5.67 7.81
C PRO A 491 -7.52 5.11 8.61
N ALA A 492 -7.78 5.66 9.80
CA ALA A 492 -8.90 5.24 10.65
C ALA A 492 -10.28 5.66 10.10
N SER A 493 -10.32 6.66 9.21
CA SER A 493 -11.59 7.19 8.67
C SER A 493 -12.44 6.14 7.98
N GLY A 494 -11.82 5.16 7.31
CA GLY A 494 -12.56 4.08 6.63
C GLY A 494 -13.29 3.13 7.56
N LYS A 495 -12.80 2.95 8.79
CA LYS A 495 -13.47 2.14 9.83
C LYS A 495 -14.58 2.93 10.56
N ILE A 496 -14.37 4.25 10.74
CA ILE A 496 -15.31 5.13 11.47
C ILE A 496 -16.47 5.58 10.56
N ILE A 497 -16.16 5.90 9.30
CA ILE A 497 -17.09 6.41 8.29
C ILE A 497 -17.16 5.37 7.16
N PRO A 498 -18.04 4.35 7.27
CA PRO A 498 -18.08 3.24 6.32
C PRO A 498 -18.55 3.67 4.93
N TYR A 499 -19.38 4.71 4.85
CA TYR A 499 -19.94 5.21 3.60
C TYR A 499 -18.93 6.06 2.82
N PRO A 500 -18.55 5.69 1.57
CA PRO A 500 -17.53 6.39 0.80
C PRO A 500 -17.83 7.88 0.55
N LEU A 501 -19.11 8.23 0.40
CA LEU A 501 -19.56 9.60 0.11
C LEU A 501 -19.17 10.60 1.21
N PHE A 502 -19.24 10.20 2.48
CA PHE A 502 -18.96 11.09 3.61
C PHE A 502 -17.47 11.26 3.91
N ARG A 503 -16.59 10.47 3.27
CA ARG A 503 -15.14 10.59 3.41
C ARG A 503 -14.56 11.75 2.59
N ILE A 504 -15.21 12.91 2.59
CA ILE A 504 -14.93 14.06 1.70
C ILE A 504 -13.51 14.65 1.83
N PHE A 505 -12.79 14.32 2.91
CA PHE A 505 -11.41 14.75 3.16
C PHE A 505 -10.36 13.69 2.81
N SER A 506 -10.78 12.47 2.45
CA SER A 506 -9.86 11.40 2.11
C SER A 506 -9.28 11.58 0.70
N ASP A 507 -8.06 11.14 0.52
CA ASP A 507 -7.32 11.08 -0.72
C ASP A 507 -7.85 10.02 -1.70
N PHE A 508 -7.29 10.00 -2.92
CA PHE A 508 -7.46 8.94 -3.91
C PHE A 508 -6.19 8.09 -3.98
N LYS A 509 -6.33 6.78 -3.80
CA LYS A 509 -5.21 5.82 -3.75
C LYS A 509 -5.01 5.00 -5.04
N GLY A 510 -5.63 5.41 -6.15
CA GLY A 510 -5.49 4.71 -7.42
C GLY A 510 -4.27 5.21 -8.23
N SER A 511 -3.78 4.36 -9.13
CA SER A 511 -2.69 4.71 -10.05
C SER A 511 -3.20 5.46 -11.27
N TYR A 512 -2.30 6.20 -11.91
CA TYR A 512 -2.47 6.65 -13.29
C TYR A 512 -2.04 5.53 -14.26
N SER A 513 -2.83 5.31 -15.32
CA SER A 513 -2.48 4.37 -16.39
C SER A 513 -2.20 5.12 -17.69
N ASP A 514 -1.18 4.73 -18.46
CA ASP A 514 -0.95 5.34 -19.77
C ASP A 514 -2.00 4.90 -20.81
N PHE A 515 -2.67 3.76 -20.59
CA PHE A 515 -3.82 3.34 -21.37
C PHE A 515 -5.08 4.19 -21.12
N ASN A 516 -5.39 4.48 -19.84
CA ASN A 516 -6.73 4.93 -19.41
C ASN A 516 -6.73 6.24 -18.59
N GLY A 517 -5.56 6.80 -18.29
CA GLY A 517 -5.38 7.87 -17.31
C GLY A 517 -5.93 7.48 -15.93
N TYR A 518 -6.69 8.38 -15.30
CA TYR A 518 -7.46 8.08 -14.08
C TYR A 518 -8.84 7.45 -14.38
N GLY A 519 -9.26 7.42 -15.65
CA GLY A 519 -10.56 6.92 -16.09
C GLY A 519 -11.75 7.52 -15.34
N ILE A 520 -12.76 6.67 -15.08
CA ILE A 520 -14.01 7.05 -14.42
C ILE A 520 -13.83 7.59 -12.98
N TYR A 521 -12.66 7.36 -12.35
CA TYR A 521 -12.39 7.83 -10.98
C TYR A 521 -12.25 9.34 -10.89
N MET A 522 -11.78 10.01 -11.94
CA MET A 522 -11.67 11.47 -11.96
C MET A 522 -13.05 12.12 -11.76
N TYR A 523 -14.04 11.66 -12.52
CA TYR A 523 -15.42 12.18 -12.44
C TYR A 523 -16.07 11.86 -11.09
N ALA A 524 -15.99 10.60 -10.64
CA ALA A 524 -16.55 10.19 -9.36
C ALA A 524 -15.94 10.96 -8.17
N PHE A 525 -14.65 11.23 -8.22
CA PHE A 525 -13.99 12.01 -7.17
C PHE A 525 -14.43 13.48 -7.19
N ALA A 526 -14.55 14.09 -8.36
CA ALA A 526 -15.08 15.45 -8.51
C ALA A 526 -16.53 15.55 -7.98
N GLU A 527 -17.35 14.54 -8.22
CA GLU A 527 -18.72 14.49 -7.70
C GLU A 527 -18.76 14.48 -6.16
N ARG A 528 -17.88 13.66 -5.55
CA ARG A 528 -17.72 13.60 -4.08
C ARG A 528 -17.19 14.90 -3.50
N LEU A 529 -16.30 15.60 -4.20
CA LEU A 529 -15.79 16.90 -3.78
C LEU A 529 -16.88 17.97 -3.83
N LEU A 530 -17.75 17.96 -4.85
CA LEU A 530 -18.87 18.90 -4.96
C LEU A 530 -19.87 18.68 -3.82
N PHE A 531 -20.14 17.43 -3.44
CA PHE A 531 -20.89 17.09 -2.24
C PHE A 531 -20.24 17.68 -0.98
N GLY A 532 -18.93 17.48 -0.81
CA GLY A 532 -18.17 18.03 0.32
C GLY A 532 -18.17 19.58 0.37
N ALA A 533 -18.04 20.24 -0.78
CA ALA A 533 -18.11 21.70 -0.90
C ALA A 533 -19.48 22.24 -0.44
N GLY A 534 -20.57 21.57 -0.83
CA GLY A 534 -21.92 21.87 -0.35
C GLY A 534 -22.05 21.78 1.17
N ILE A 535 -21.53 20.69 1.78
CA ILE A 535 -21.54 20.51 3.24
C ILE A 535 -20.75 21.62 3.94
N ILE A 536 -19.51 21.89 3.50
CA ILE A 536 -18.66 22.90 4.14
C ILE A 536 -19.28 24.29 4.03
N SER A 537 -19.81 24.66 2.85
CA SER A 537 -20.50 25.95 2.67
C SER A 537 -21.72 26.07 3.58
N PHE A 538 -22.48 24.99 3.73
CA PHE A 538 -23.64 24.96 4.62
C PHE A 538 -23.26 25.08 6.10
N LEU A 539 -22.17 24.43 6.54
CA LEU A 539 -21.63 24.58 7.90
C LEU A 539 -21.18 26.02 8.19
N TRP A 540 -20.52 26.67 7.24
CA TRP A 540 -20.14 28.10 7.35
C TRP A 540 -21.35 29.02 7.46
N MET A 541 -22.41 28.74 6.69
CA MET A 541 -23.67 29.47 6.75
C MET A 541 -24.38 29.29 8.11
N ILE A 542 -24.38 28.07 8.67
CA ILE A 542 -24.93 27.79 10.00
C ILE A 542 -24.16 28.56 11.08
N ASP A 543 -22.83 28.48 11.09
CA ASP A 543 -22.00 29.22 12.07
C ASP A 543 -22.25 30.73 12.01
N GLN A 544 -22.32 31.29 10.79
CA GLN A 544 -22.64 32.71 10.59
C GLN A 544 -24.00 33.07 11.18
N THR A 545 -25.02 32.23 10.96
CA THR A 545 -26.40 32.47 11.43
C THR A 545 -26.51 32.38 12.95
N ILE A 546 -25.87 31.38 13.58
CA ILE A 546 -25.86 31.20 15.03
C ILE A 546 -25.23 32.42 15.72
N ARG A 547 -24.15 32.97 15.15
CA ARG A 547 -23.41 34.10 15.75
C ARG A 547 -24.04 35.46 15.46
N SER A 548 -24.54 35.67 14.24
CA SER A 548 -25.18 36.93 13.86
C SER A 548 -26.59 37.07 14.44
N LYS A 549 -27.21 35.94 14.83
CA LYS A 549 -28.64 35.82 15.17
C LYS A 549 -29.58 36.33 14.07
N LYS A 550 -29.08 36.44 12.83
CA LYS A 550 -29.83 36.93 11.67
C LYS A 550 -29.55 36.05 10.46
N LEU A 551 -30.62 35.65 9.77
CA LEU A 551 -30.53 34.99 8.47
C LEU A 551 -30.14 36.00 7.40
N ASN A 552 -29.03 35.76 6.71
CA ASN A 552 -28.58 36.58 5.60
C ASN A 552 -28.91 35.87 4.28
N LEU A 553 -29.94 36.34 3.57
CA LEU A 553 -30.38 35.74 2.30
C LEU A 553 -29.27 35.70 1.25
N ILE A 554 -28.35 36.66 1.28
CA ILE A 554 -27.22 36.78 0.33
C ILE A 554 -26.24 35.61 0.48
N THR A 555 -26.07 35.05 1.68
CA THR A 555 -25.20 33.89 1.92
C THR A 555 -25.97 32.57 1.95
N LEU A 556 -27.27 32.61 2.30
CA LEU A 556 -28.16 31.45 2.37
C LEU A 556 -28.43 30.84 0.98
N ILE A 557 -28.88 31.65 0.02
CA ILE A 557 -29.25 31.17 -1.33
C ILE A 557 -28.10 30.42 -2.02
N PRO A 558 -26.88 30.99 -2.17
CA PRO A 558 -25.79 30.29 -2.83
C PRO A 558 -25.33 29.04 -2.07
N SER A 559 -25.36 29.06 -0.72
CA SER A 559 -25.02 27.89 0.09
C SER A 559 -26.04 26.75 -0.09
N LEU A 560 -27.33 27.07 -0.18
CA LEU A 560 -28.39 26.09 -0.46
C LEU A 560 -28.30 25.54 -1.88
N VAL A 561 -28.06 26.40 -2.88
CA VAL A 561 -27.86 25.94 -4.26
C VAL A 561 -26.67 25.00 -4.35
N LEU A 562 -25.54 25.34 -3.71
CA LEU A 562 -24.36 24.49 -3.68
C LEU A 562 -24.62 23.18 -2.92
N LEU A 563 -25.40 23.22 -1.84
CA LEU A 563 -25.79 22.01 -1.10
C LEU A 563 -26.69 21.10 -1.94
N ILE A 564 -27.70 21.64 -2.63
CA ILE A 564 -28.60 20.86 -3.50
C ILE A 564 -27.81 20.25 -4.65
N SER A 565 -26.93 21.03 -5.30
CA SER A 565 -26.02 20.53 -6.33
C SER A 565 -25.09 19.46 -5.77
N GLY A 566 -24.57 19.65 -4.55
CA GLY A 566 -23.72 18.68 -3.87
C GLY A 566 -24.45 17.38 -3.57
N ILE A 567 -25.69 17.43 -3.09
CA ILE A 567 -26.54 16.26 -2.82
C ILE A 567 -26.82 15.50 -4.11
N PHE A 568 -27.20 16.20 -5.19
CA PHE A 568 -27.40 15.57 -6.51
C PHE A 568 -26.11 14.92 -7.03
N SER A 569 -24.97 15.58 -6.86
CA SER A 569 -23.68 14.99 -7.20
C SER A 569 -23.35 13.76 -6.35
N GLY A 570 -23.71 13.79 -5.06
CA GLY A 570 -23.54 12.67 -4.15
C GLY A 570 -24.41 11.46 -4.51
N THR A 571 -25.61 11.67 -5.06
CA THR A 571 -26.45 10.55 -5.54
C THR A 571 -25.89 9.93 -6.82
N LEU A 572 -25.30 10.73 -7.72
CA LEU A 572 -24.56 10.22 -8.88
C LEU A 572 -23.35 9.39 -8.45
N PHE A 573 -22.55 9.90 -7.52
CA PHE A 573 -21.41 9.18 -6.96
C PHE A 573 -21.83 7.85 -6.34
N MET A 574 -22.94 7.81 -5.59
CA MET A 574 -23.42 6.59 -4.93
C MET A 574 -24.16 5.60 -5.86
N LYS A 575 -24.24 5.89 -7.17
CA LYS A 575 -24.90 5.01 -8.13
C LYS A 575 -24.23 3.64 -8.18
N GLY A 576 -25.01 2.58 -7.96
CA GLY A 576 -24.52 1.20 -7.97
C GLY A 576 -23.67 0.83 -6.74
N TYR A 577 -23.72 1.63 -5.67
CA TYR A 577 -23.00 1.31 -4.43
C TYR A 577 -23.51 0.02 -3.79
N ILE A 578 -22.59 -0.88 -3.44
CA ILE A 578 -22.86 -2.14 -2.75
C ILE A 578 -22.14 -2.07 -1.39
N PRO A 579 -22.88 -2.00 -0.26
CA PRO A 579 -22.26 -1.96 1.06
C PRO A 579 -21.57 -3.29 1.37
N LYS A 580 -20.27 -3.22 1.72
CA LYS A 580 -19.52 -4.38 2.23
C LYS A 580 -19.98 -4.69 3.65
N ASN A 581 -20.26 -5.96 3.93
CA ASN A 581 -20.66 -6.42 5.25
C ASN A 581 -19.93 -7.75 5.55
N GLU A 582 -18.79 -7.63 6.23
CA GLU A 582 -17.94 -8.76 6.58
C GLU A 582 -18.68 -9.82 7.41
N GLU A 583 -19.62 -9.42 8.27
CA GLU A 583 -20.42 -10.38 9.05
C GLU A 583 -21.38 -11.18 8.15
N LYS A 584 -21.97 -10.53 7.15
CA LYS A 584 -22.85 -11.20 6.18
C LYS A 584 -22.05 -12.13 5.27
N ASP A 585 -20.88 -11.69 4.82
CA ASP A 585 -20.00 -12.50 3.97
C ASP A 585 -19.52 -13.73 4.74
N LEU A 586 -19.10 -13.54 6.01
CA LEU A 586 -18.77 -14.63 6.92
C LEU A 586 -19.95 -15.58 7.14
N ALA A 587 -21.14 -15.05 7.43
CA ALA A 587 -22.34 -15.87 7.62
C ALA A 587 -22.69 -16.68 6.36
N THR A 588 -22.49 -16.11 5.17
CA THR A 588 -22.72 -16.79 3.89
C THR A 588 -21.71 -17.93 3.69
N ALA A 589 -20.43 -17.72 4.01
CA ALA A 589 -19.40 -18.76 3.97
C ALA A 589 -19.65 -19.88 4.99
N VAL A 590 -20.07 -19.54 6.22
CA VAL A 590 -20.49 -20.55 7.23
C VAL A 590 -21.63 -21.40 6.69
N GLN A 591 -22.66 -20.75 6.13
CA GLN A 591 -23.85 -21.44 5.63
C GLN A 591 -23.52 -22.31 4.42
N TYR A 592 -22.67 -21.81 3.52
CA TYR A 592 -22.15 -22.56 2.37
C TYR A 592 -21.53 -23.89 2.80
N GLU A 593 -20.58 -23.85 3.76
CA GLU A 593 -19.92 -25.06 4.24
C GLU A 593 -20.91 -26.02 4.90
N LYS A 594 -21.82 -25.52 5.74
CA LYS A 594 -22.83 -26.36 6.42
C LYS A 594 -23.77 -27.07 5.44
N ASP A 595 -24.24 -26.36 4.42
CA ASP A 595 -25.24 -26.89 3.49
C ASP A 595 -24.63 -27.82 2.43
N PHE A 596 -23.40 -27.51 1.99
CA PHE A 596 -22.84 -28.07 0.76
C PHE A 596 -21.59 -28.94 0.95
N LYS A 597 -20.94 -28.96 2.12
CA LYS A 597 -19.75 -29.83 2.35
C LYS A 597 -20.03 -31.32 2.09
N LYS A 598 -21.29 -31.75 2.23
CA LYS A 598 -21.74 -33.12 1.89
C LYS A 598 -21.54 -33.52 0.42
N TYR A 599 -21.33 -32.56 -0.49
CA TYR A 599 -21.06 -32.81 -1.91
C TYR A 599 -19.57 -32.92 -2.24
N GLU A 600 -18.65 -32.67 -1.30
CA GLU A 600 -17.19 -32.68 -1.54
C GLU A 600 -16.69 -33.97 -2.19
N ASN A 601 -17.16 -35.12 -1.70
CA ASN A 601 -16.73 -36.45 -2.16
C ASN A 601 -17.75 -37.14 -3.08
N LYS A 602 -18.72 -36.39 -3.62
CA LYS A 602 -19.73 -36.96 -4.52
C LYS A 602 -19.22 -36.97 -5.96
N PRO A 603 -19.45 -38.03 -6.75
CA PRO A 603 -19.15 -38.04 -8.18
C PRO A 603 -19.81 -36.85 -8.88
N GLN A 604 -19.04 -36.12 -9.68
CA GLN A 604 -19.48 -34.98 -10.47
C GLN A 604 -18.92 -35.13 -11.90
N PRO A 605 -19.64 -34.66 -12.94
CA PRO A 605 -19.12 -34.69 -14.29
C PRO A 605 -18.02 -33.63 -14.45
N GLU A 606 -17.03 -33.92 -15.29
CA GLU A 606 -15.95 -32.99 -15.59
C GLU A 606 -16.27 -32.18 -16.85
N ILE A 607 -15.81 -30.93 -16.91
CA ILE A 607 -15.94 -30.08 -18.10
C ILE A 607 -14.91 -30.54 -19.13
N THR A 608 -15.34 -30.88 -20.34
CA THR A 608 -14.44 -31.30 -21.43
C THR A 608 -14.30 -30.24 -22.52
N ASP A 609 -15.36 -29.47 -22.79
CA ASP A 609 -15.36 -28.46 -23.83
C ASP A 609 -16.04 -27.19 -23.34
N VAL A 610 -15.43 -26.05 -23.64
CA VAL A 610 -15.96 -24.71 -23.34
C VAL A 610 -16.08 -23.95 -24.65
N ILE A 611 -17.32 -23.71 -25.07
CA ILE A 611 -17.64 -22.87 -26.22
C ILE A 611 -18.24 -21.58 -25.65
N THR A 612 -17.59 -20.44 -25.88
CA THR A 612 -17.99 -19.19 -25.23
C THR A 612 -17.90 -17.97 -26.14
N GLU A 613 -18.87 -17.07 -25.99
CA GLU A 613 -18.91 -15.74 -26.58
C GLU A 613 -18.85 -14.68 -25.47
N ILE A 614 -17.82 -13.83 -25.52
CA ILE A 614 -17.60 -12.73 -24.58
C ILE A 614 -17.79 -11.41 -25.32
N THR A 615 -18.76 -10.61 -24.88
CA THR A 615 -19.04 -9.27 -25.43
C THR A 615 -18.57 -8.23 -24.44
N LEU A 616 -17.45 -7.56 -24.74
CA LEU A 616 -16.87 -6.50 -23.92
C LEU A 616 -17.47 -5.15 -24.31
N ASN A 617 -17.91 -4.35 -23.34
CA ASN A 617 -18.38 -2.98 -23.54
C ASN A 617 -17.53 -2.01 -22.68
N PRO A 618 -16.31 -1.69 -23.12
CA PRO A 618 -15.40 -0.76 -22.44
C PRO A 618 -16.05 0.58 -22.04
N SER A 619 -16.89 1.13 -22.93
CA SER A 619 -17.59 2.41 -22.73
C SER A 619 -18.59 2.41 -21.56
N GLU A 620 -19.05 1.23 -21.14
CA GLU A 620 -20.01 1.05 -20.07
C GLU A 620 -19.45 0.34 -18.83
N SER A 621 -18.15 0.05 -18.81
CA SER A 621 -17.49 -0.74 -17.76
C SER A 621 -18.18 -2.09 -17.51
N SER A 622 -18.62 -2.75 -18.59
CA SER A 622 -19.44 -3.97 -18.52
C SER A 622 -19.03 -5.02 -19.54
N TYR A 623 -19.43 -6.27 -19.30
CA TYR A 623 -19.35 -7.34 -20.29
C TYR A 623 -20.49 -8.35 -20.11
N ARG A 624 -20.74 -9.12 -21.17
CA ARG A 624 -21.65 -10.27 -21.17
C ARG A 624 -20.93 -11.53 -21.64
N ILE A 625 -21.21 -12.66 -21.00
CA ILE A 625 -20.73 -13.99 -21.38
C ILE A 625 -21.92 -14.82 -21.82
N THR A 626 -21.81 -15.50 -22.95
CA THR A 626 -22.68 -16.61 -23.33
C THR A 626 -21.83 -17.85 -23.47
N GLY A 627 -21.99 -18.82 -22.58
CA GLY A 627 -21.17 -20.03 -22.54
C GLY A 627 -22.00 -21.29 -22.71
N LYS A 628 -21.35 -22.30 -23.28
CA LYS A 628 -21.84 -23.68 -23.37
C LYS A 628 -20.72 -24.62 -22.94
N TYR A 629 -21.01 -25.47 -21.97
CA TYR A 629 -20.16 -26.60 -21.61
C TYR A 629 -20.64 -27.90 -22.24
N VAL A 630 -19.67 -28.74 -22.57
CA VAL A 630 -19.86 -30.20 -22.66
C VAL A 630 -19.28 -30.79 -21.37
N LEU A 631 -20.11 -31.57 -20.68
CA LEU A 631 -19.78 -32.23 -19.42
C LEU A 631 -19.74 -33.73 -19.67
N THR A 632 -18.69 -34.41 -19.22
CA THR A 632 -18.55 -35.87 -19.38
C THR A 632 -18.40 -36.53 -18.02
N ASN A 633 -19.13 -37.63 -17.81
CA ASN A 633 -18.96 -38.45 -16.62
C ASN A 633 -17.76 -39.40 -16.81
N PHE A 634 -16.59 -39.03 -16.29
CA PHE A 634 -15.42 -39.91 -16.25
C PHE A 634 -15.38 -40.85 -15.04
N THR A 635 -16.39 -40.82 -14.17
CA THR A 635 -16.47 -41.69 -13.00
C THR A 635 -17.11 -43.03 -13.36
N ASP A 636 -16.83 -44.06 -12.57
CA ASP A 636 -17.43 -45.39 -12.74
C ASP A 636 -18.88 -45.48 -12.23
N GLN A 637 -19.41 -44.39 -11.65
CA GLN A 637 -20.74 -44.34 -11.05
C GLN A 637 -21.68 -43.45 -11.89
N PRO A 638 -22.98 -43.81 -12.00
CA PRO A 638 -23.96 -42.93 -12.61
C PRO A 638 -24.18 -41.68 -11.74
N ILE A 639 -24.35 -40.51 -12.39
CA ILE A 639 -24.55 -39.23 -11.72
C ILE A 639 -25.99 -38.77 -11.90
N ASP A 640 -26.76 -38.74 -10.82
CA ASP A 640 -28.16 -38.28 -10.78
C ASP A 640 -28.29 -36.85 -10.22
N LYS A 641 -27.22 -36.32 -9.61
CA LYS A 641 -27.18 -34.99 -9.00
C LYS A 641 -25.94 -34.24 -9.42
N VAL A 642 -26.12 -33.07 -10.02
CA VAL A 642 -25.03 -32.18 -10.43
C VAL A 642 -25.10 -30.91 -9.59
N PHE A 643 -23.99 -30.58 -8.93
CA PHE A 643 -23.86 -29.38 -8.12
C PHE A 643 -23.14 -28.31 -8.93
N ILE A 644 -23.76 -27.13 -9.06
CA ILE A 644 -23.28 -26.05 -9.92
C ILE A 644 -23.20 -24.75 -9.11
N ASN A 645 -22.05 -24.09 -9.20
CA ASN A 645 -21.77 -22.83 -8.51
C ASN A 645 -21.49 -21.73 -9.54
N PHE A 646 -22.27 -20.67 -9.47
CA PHE A 646 -22.09 -19.44 -10.21
C PHE A 646 -21.46 -18.40 -9.29
N ASN A 647 -20.47 -17.67 -9.82
CA ASN A 647 -19.80 -16.63 -9.06
C ASN A 647 -20.78 -15.49 -8.72
N PRO A 648 -20.89 -15.06 -7.44
CA PRO A 648 -21.85 -14.05 -7.00
C PRO A 648 -21.58 -12.65 -7.55
N ASP A 649 -20.38 -12.37 -8.06
CA ASP A 649 -20.04 -11.08 -8.66
C ASP A 649 -20.74 -10.86 -10.02
N LEU A 650 -21.20 -11.94 -10.66
CA LEU A 650 -21.88 -11.88 -11.96
C LEU A 650 -23.38 -12.10 -11.80
N MET A 651 -24.16 -11.36 -12.58
CA MET A 651 -25.60 -11.59 -12.69
C MET A 651 -25.87 -12.71 -13.69
N THR A 652 -26.51 -13.78 -13.22
CA THR A 652 -26.98 -14.87 -14.08
C THR A 652 -28.26 -14.46 -14.79
N GLU A 653 -28.17 -14.18 -16.11
CA GLU A 653 -29.34 -13.83 -16.94
C GLU A 653 -30.18 -15.08 -17.28
N SER A 654 -29.51 -16.19 -17.59
CA SER A 654 -30.16 -17.49 -17.82
C SER A 654 -29.16 -18.62 -17.67
N ALA A 655 -29.58 -19.75 -17.10
CA ALA A 655 -28.78 -20.96 -17.08
C ALA A 655 -29.66 -22.20 -17.24
N VAL A 656 -29.22 -23.13 -18.09
CA VAL A 656 -29.98 -24.31 -18.49
C VAL A 656 -29.06 -25.52 -18.57
N PHE A 657 -29.35 -26.53 -17.76
CA PHE A 657 -28.69 -27.83 -17.79
C PHE A 657 -29.48 -28.80 -18.67
N GLN A 658 -28.81 -29.54 -19.54
CA GLN A 658 -29.44 -30.47 -20.49
C GLN A 658 -28.75 -31.83 -20.44
N THR A 659 -29.54 -32.90 -20.34
CA THR A 659 -29.06 -34.29 -20.42
C THR A 659 -30.08 -35.12 -21.20
N GLY A 660 -29.68 -35.74 -22.31
CA GLY A 660 -30.62 -36.41 -23.22
C GLY A 660 -31.76 -35.48 -23.67
N SER A 661 -33.01 -35.84 -23.37
CA SER A 661 -34.21 -35.02 -23.61
C SER A 661 -34.61 -34.13 -22.42
N GLU A 662 -33.97 -34.30 -21.26
CA GLU A 662 -34.27 -33.53 -20.06
C GLU A 662 -33.58 -32.17 -20.09
N THR A 663 -34.32 -31.13 -19.67
CA THR A 663 -33.83 -29.76 -19.58
C THR A 663 -34.25 -29.16 -18.24
N VAL A 664 -33.28 -28.73 -17.44
CA VAL A 664 -33.50 -28.13 -16.11
C VAL A 664 -33.01 -26.68 -16.12
N LYS A 665 -33.90 -25.76 -15.73
CA LYS A 665 -33.54 -24.34 -15.56
C LYS A 665 -32.90 -24.11 -14.20
N ILE A 666 -31.86 -23.30 -14.17
CA ILE A 666 -31.12 -22.94 -12.96
C ILE A 666 -31.41 -21.48 -12.61
N ASN A 667 -31.94 -21.26 -11.41
CA ASN A 667 -32.42 -19.93 -10.98
C ASN A 667 -31.66 -19.37 -9.77
N LYS A 668 -30.72 -20.13 -9.18
CA LYS A 668 -29.94 -19.72 -8.02
C LYS A 668 -28.45 -19.82 -8.35
N ASN A 669 -27.64 -18.96 -7.72
CA ASN A 669 -26.18 -18.98 -7.90
C ASN A 669 -25.57 -20.32 -7.47
N ILE A 670 -26.12 -20.95 -6.43
CA ILE A 670 -25.72 -22.28 -6.01
C ILE A 670 -26.93 -23.19 -6.19
N SER A 671 -26.80 -24.22 -7.00
CA SER A 671 -27.91 -25.09 -7.37
C SER A 671 -27.52 -26.56 -7.40
N GLU A 672 -28.36 -27.40 -6.79
CA GLU A 672 -28.38 -28.85 -6.99
C GLU A 672 -29.37 -29.17 -8.12
N VAL A 673 -28.86 -29.73 -9.21
CA VAL A 673 -29.65 -30.17 -10.36
C VAL A 673 -29.91 -31.67 -10.20
N HIS A 674 -31.16 -32.04 -9.95
CA HIS A 674 -31.62 -33.42 -9.92
C HIS A 674 -32.00 -33.87 -11.34
N LEU A 675 -31.47 -35.01 -11.76
CA LEU A 675 -31.71 -35.58 -13.08
C LEU A 675 -32.67 -36.77 -12.96
N LYS A 676 -33.71 -36.81 -13.80
CA LYS A 676 -34.58 -37.99 -13.92
C LYS A 676 -33.82 -39.17 -14.54
N GLN A 677 -32.91 -38.88 -15.46
CA GLN A 677 -32.02 -39.87 -16.06
C GLN A 677 -30.57 -39.56 -15.69
N ALA A 678 -29.99 -40.44 -14.88
CA ALA A 678 -28.60 -40.30 -14.46
C ALA A 678 -27.63 -40.33 -15.66
N ILE A 679 -26.60 -39.51 -15.61
CA ILE A 679 -25.50 -39.51 -16.58
C ILE A 679 -24.68 -40.77 -16.33
N LYS A 680 -24.80 -41.75 -17.23
CA LYS A 680 -24.02 -42.99 -17.16
C LYS A 680 -22.51 -42.71 -17.27
N PRO A 681 -21.63 -43.61 -16.80
CA PRO A 681 -20.20 -43.54 -17.09
C PRO A 681 -19.96 -43.37 -18.60
N GLY A 682 -19.12 -42.41 -18.98
CA GLY A 682 -18.89 -41.98 -20.36
C GLY A 682 -20.01 -41.16 -21.01
N GLY A 683 -21.14 -40.96 -20.32
CA GLY A 683 -22.27 -40.15 -20.78
C GLY A 683 -21.96 -38.65 -20.75
N MET A 684 -22.67 -37.90 -21.59
CA MET A 684 -22.50 -36.46 -21.75
C MET A 684 -23.73 -35.66 -21.30
N ALA A 685 -23.49 -34.45 -20.81
CA ALA A 685 -24.49 -33.43 -20.53
C ALA A 685 -23.99 -32.06 -21.01
N HIS A 686 -24.88 -31.07 -21.03
CA HIS A 686 -24.56 -29.71 -21.44
C HIS A 686 -25.05 -28.68 -20.42
N LEU A 687 -24.26 -27.63 -20.21
CA LEU A 687 -24.68 -26.47 -19.43
C LEU A 687 -24.57 -25.23 -20.32
N ASN A 688 -25.71 -24.62 -20.63
CA ASN A 688 -25.77 -23.35 -21.37
C ASN A 688 -26.07 -22.22 -20.39
N PHE A 689 -25.32 -21.12 -20.45
CA PHE A 689 -25.49 -20.00 -19.53
C PHE A 689 -25.23 -18.65 -20.18
N LYS A 690 -25.87 -17.63 -19.62
CA LYS A 690 -25.65 -16.22 -19.94
C LYS A 690 -25.42 -15.44 -18.66
N LEU A 691 -24.30 -14.76 -18.58
CA LEU A 691 -23.89 -13.97 -17.42
C LEU A 691 -23.61 -12.54 -17.85
N SER A 692 -23.87 -11.58 -16.98
CA SER A 692 -23.49 -10.18 -17.19
C SER A 692 -22.75 -9.63 -15.98
N TYR A 693 -21.84 -8.69 -16.24
CA TYR A 693 -21.05 -8.00 -15.24
C TYR A 693 -21.02 -6.51 -15.53
N LYS A 694 -21.11 -5.70 -14.48
CA LYS A 694 -20.89 -4.25 -14.53
C LYS A 694 -20.37 -3.77 -13.19
N TRP A 695 -19.35 -2.94 -13.20
CA TRP A 695 -18.79 -2.34 -11.98
C TRP A 695 -18.97 -0.82 -11.96
N TYR A 696 -18.88 -0.25 -10.76
CA TYR A 696 -19.06 1.17 -10.50
C TYR A 696 -17.90 1.71 -9.66
N SER A 697 -17.42 2.91 -9.99
CA SER A 697 -16.26 3.55 -9.35
C SER A 697 -16.37 3.68 -7.83
N VAL A 698 -17.58 3.89 -7.30
CA VAL A 698 -17.84 4.01 -5.85
C VAL A 698 -17.48 2.75 -5.05
N ASN A 699 -17.54 1.57 -5.67
CA ASN A 699 -17.16 0.30 -5.05
C ASN A 699 -15.66 -0.01 -5.22
N GLY A 700 -14.96 0.73 -6.09
CA GLY A 700 -13.67 0.31 -6.63
C GLY A 700 -13.82 -0.73 -7.76
N HIS A 701 -12.73 -0.99 -8.47
CA HIS A 701 -12.64 -2.08 -9.45
C HIS A 701 -11.94 -3.29 -8.82
N GLN A 702 -12.22 -4.47 -9.37
CA GLN A 702 -11.45 -5.68 -9.07
C GLN A 702 -10.28 -5.79 -10.05
N SER A 703 -9.04 -5.86 -9.56
CA SER A 703 -7.83 -5.88 -10.39
C SER A 703 -7.83 -6.94 -11.51
N PHE A 704 -8.45 -8.10 -11.26
CA PHE A 704 -8.48 -9.23 -12.20
C PHE A 704 -9.80 -9.36 -12.97
N ASN A 705 -10.67 -8.35 -12.92
CA ASN A 705 -11.95 -8.34 -13.64
C ASN A 705 -12.36 -6.92 -14.08
N ALA A 706 -11.39 -6.08 -14.40
CA ALA A 706 -11.64 -4.69 -14.75
C ALA A 706 -11.83 -4.53 -16.27
N VAL A 707 -13.05 -4.20 -16.67
CA VAL A 707 -13.35 -3.66 -18.01
C VAL A 707 -13.31 -2.14 -17.93
N ILE A 708 -12.36 -1.54 -18.62
CA ILE A 708 -12.07 -0.10 -18.69
C ILE A 708 -12.01 0.37 -20.14
N GLU A 709 -12.09 1.68 -20.37
CA GLU A 709 -12.17 2.26 -21.72
C GLU A 709 -11.02 1.81 -22.63
N ASN A 710 -9.80 1.65 -22.10
CA ASN A 710 -8.64 1.11 -22.82
C ASN A 710 -7.70 0.37 -21.86
N GLY A 711 -7.19 -0.80 -22.25
CA GLY A 711 -6.28 -1.61 -21.42
C GLY A 711 -6.96 -2.59 -20.47
N SER A 712 -8.17 -3.09 -20.81
CA SER A 712 -8.93 -4.04 -20.00
C SER A 712 -8.22 -5.39 -19.85
N PHE A 713 -8.34 -6.00 -18.67
CA PHE A 713 -7.87 -7.37 -18.42
C PHE A 713 -8.77 -8.11 -17.43
N MET A 714 -9.04 -9.38 -17.75
CA MET A 714 -9.84 -10.25 -16.89
C MET A 714 -9.22 -11.66 -16.85
N ARG A 715 -9.04 -12.21 -15.64
CA ARG A 715 -8.86 -13.66 -15.42
C ARG A 715 -10.21 -14.36 -15.56
N ILE A 716 -10.79 -14.26 -16.75
CA ILE A 716 -12.23 -14.41 -16.98
C ILE A 716 -12.75 -15.78 -16.57
N SER A 717 -11.96 -16.86 -16.69
CA SER A 717 -12.39 -18.21 -16.31
C SER A 717 -12.74 -18.35 -14.81
N ARG A 718 -12.27 -17.47 -13.92
CA ARG A 718 -12.63 -17.46 -12.49
C ARG A 718 -14.10 -17.08 -12.23
N TYR A 719 -14.75 -16.49 -13.22
CA TYR A 719 -16.13 -16.00 -13.14
C TYR A 719 -17.13 -16.92 -13.85
N TYR A 720 -16.63 -18.01 -14.43
CA TYR A 720 -17.45 -19.01 -15.10
C TYR A 720 -18.07 -19.98 -14.09
N PRO A 721 -19.19 -20.65 -14.42
CA PRO A 721 -19.79 -21.64 -13.53
C PRO A 721 -18.83 -22.82 -13.28
N VAL A 722 -18.73 -23.26 -12.04
CA VAL A 722 -17.89 -24.39 -11.61
C VAL A 722 -18.77 -25.54 -11.15
N ILE A 723 -18.35 -26.77 -11.46
CA ILE A 723 -19.05 -28.01 -11.08
C ILE A 723 -18.45 -28.55 -9.78
N GLY A 724 -19.29 -29.01 -8.86
CA GLY A 724 -18.86 -29.59 -7.59
C GLY A 724 -18.59 -28.56 -6.49
N TYR A 725 -18.24 -29.06 -5.30
CA TYR A 725 -18.02 -28.26 -4.11
C TYR A 725 -16.73 -27.41 -4.22
N GLN A 726 -16.78 -26.16 -3.76
CA GLN A 726 -15.66 -25.22 -3.84
C GLN A 726 -15.01 -25.05 -2.47
N LYS A 727 -13.77 -25.54 -2.32
CA LYS A 727 -13.03 -25.48 -1.05
C LYS A 727 -12.59 -24.06 -0.69
N ASP A 728 -12.35 -23.23 -1.70
CA ASP A 728 -11.90 -21.84 -1.52
C ASP A 728 -12.97 -20.95 -0.85
N GLU A 729 -14.22 -21.40 -0.82
CA GLU A 729 -15.34 -20.73 -0.13
C GLU A 729 -15.40 -21.11 1.37
N GLU A 730 -14.57 -22.03 1.85
CA GLU A 730 -14.49 -22.39 3.27
C GLU A 730 -13.80 -21.30 4.11
N ILE A 731 -14.26 -21.15 5.34
CA ILE A 731 -13.64 -20.23 6.30
C ILE A 731 -12.28 -20.77 6.70
N GLN A 732 -11.22 -20.00 6.46
CA GLN A 732 -9.84 -20.40 6.76
C GLN A 732 -9.46 -20.21 8.24
N ASP A 733 -10.08 -19.26 8.95
CA ASP A 733 -9.74 -18.97 10.36
C ASP A 733 -10.25 -20.05 11.33
N GLU A 734 -9.32 -20.80 11.92
CA GLU A 734 -9.61 -21.89 12.87
C GLU A 734 -10.43 -21.47 14.10
N GLN A 735 -10.30 -20.23 14.60
CA GLN A 735 -11.13 -19.77 15.72
C GLN A 735 -12.57 -19.48 15.29
N LEU A 736 -12.75 -18.85 14.12
CA LEU A 736 -14.08 -18.66 13.53
C LEU A 736 -14.74 -20.00 13.21
N ARG A 737 -13.98 -21.00 12.74
CA ARG A 737 -14.48 -22.37 12.52
C ARG A 737 -15.01 -22.99 13.81
N LYS A 738 -14.21 -22.95 14.89
CA LYS A 738 -14.61 -23.44 16.22
C LYS A 738 -15.85 -22.71 16.75
N LYS A 739 -15.89 -21.38 16.64
CA LYS A 739 -17.04 -20.55 17.06
C LYS A 739 -18.33 -20.93 16.32
N ASN A 740 -18.22 -21.29 15.05
CA ASN A 740 -19.36 -21.63 14.19
C ASN A 740 -19.69 -23.14 14.13
N ASN A 741 -19.01 -23.96 14.94
CA ASN A 741 -19.13 -25.43 14.98
C ASN A 741 -18.84 -26.09 13.62
N LEU A 742 -17.84 -25.56 12.88
CA LEU A 742 -17.33 -26.15 11.65
C LEU A 742 -16.24 -27.19 11.97
N GLY A 743 -16.09 -28.19 11.10
CA GLY A 743 -15.02 -29.19 11.23
C GLY A 743 -13.62 -28.58 11.07
N LYS A 744 -12.56 -29.33 11.33
CA LYS A 744 -11.21 -28.89 10.96
C LYS A 744 -11.07 -28.80 9.45
N LEU A 745 -10.23 -27.88 8.96
CA LEU A 745 -9.85 -27.86 7.55
C LEU A 745 -9.17 -29.18 7.17
N ALA A 746 -9.35 -29.59 5.92
CA ALA A 746 -8.58 -30.70 5.37
C ALA A 746 -7.12 -30.27 5.25
N GLU A 747 -6.20 -31.03 5.84
CA GLU A 747 -4.78 -30.80 5.63
C GLU A 747 -4.42 -31.01 4.16
N LEU A 748 -3.50 -30.19 3.65
CA LEU A 748 -2.90 -30.43 2.34
C LEU A 748 -2.31 -31.84 2.31
N LYS A 749 -2.48 -32.53 1.20
CA LYS A 749 -1.88 -33.86 1.04
C LYS A 749 -0.36 -33.74 1.13
N LYS A 750 0.27 -34.75 1.73
CA LYS A 750 1.73 -34.88 1.75
C LYS A 750 2.25 -35.21 0.34
N PRO A 751 3.53 -34.92 0.04
CA PRO A 751 4.11 -35.23 -1.28
C PRO A 751 3.98 -36.72 -1.64
N GLU A 752 4.12 -37.62 -0.65
CA GLU A 752 4.10 -39.08 -0.80
C GLU A 752 2.68 -39.68 -0.88
N ALA A 753 1.63 -38.84 -0.89
CA ALA A 753 0.27 -39.32 -1.05
C ALA A 753 0.09 -40.08 -2.40
N PRO A 754 -0.87 -41.02 -2.50
CA PRO A 754 -1.09 -41.79 -3.73
C PRO A 754 -1.23 -40.91 -4.98
N GLU A 755 -0.81 -41.45 -6.12
CA GLU A 755 -0.92 -40.76 -7.41
C GLU A 755 -2.38 -40.42 -7.74
N VAL A 756 -2.58 -39.28 -8.40
CA VAL A 756 -3.90 -38.81 -8.83
C VAL A 756 -3.94 -38.79 -10.35
N PHE A 757 -4.94 -39.48 -10.91
CA PHE A 757 -5.26 -39.42 -12.34
C PHE A 757 -6.63 -38.76 -12.48
N LYS A 758 -6.66 -37.56 -13.07
CA LYS A 758 -7.91 -36.81 -13.24
C LYS A 758 -7.96 -36.17 -14.61
N LYS A 759 -9.07 -36.38 -15.31
CA LYS A 759 -9.31 -35.82 -16.64
C LYS A 759 -10.10 -34.50 -16.53
N ASP A 760 -9.42 -33.41 -16.21
CA ASP A 760 -10.00 -32.07 -15.98
C ASP A 760 -9.46 -30.96 -16.93
N PHE A 761 -8.81 -31.34 -18.03
CA PHE A 761 -8.48 -30.41 -19.12
C PHE A 761 -9.64 -30.22 -20.08
N ILE A 762 -9.73 -29.01 -20.62
CA ILE A 762 -10.76 -28.59 -21.56
C ILE A 762 -10.21 -28.33 -22.96
N ASN A 763 -11.08 -28.45 -23.96
CA ASN A 763 -10.95 -27.76 -25.24
C ASN A 763 -11.68 -26.43 -25.16
N LEU A 764 -11.02 -25.35 -25.53
CA LEU A 764 -11.55 -23.99 -25.48
C LEU A 764 -11.80 -23.48 -26.90
N GLU A 765 -13.03 -23.07 -27.18
CA GLU A 765 -13.39 -22.24 -28.32
C GLU A 765 -14.01 -20.93 -27.83
N MET A 766 -13.26 -19.84 -27.96
CA MET A 766 -13.62 -18.54 -27.40
C MET A 766 -13.75 -17.49 -28.49
N THR A 767 -14.94 -16.92 -28.65
CA THR A 767 -15.19 -15.74 -29.48
C THR A 767 -15.31 -14.52 -28.59
N VAL A 768 -14.49 -13.50 -28.81
CA VAL A 768 -14.58 -12.25 -28.06
C VAL A 768 -14.87 -11.09 -29.00
N SER A 769 -15.80 -10.23 -28.62
CA SER A 769 -16.08 -8.97 -29.32
C SER A 769 -15.82 -7.76 -28.43
N THR A 770 -15.34 -6.68 -29.03
CA THR A 770 -15.09 -5.40 -28.34
C THR A 770 -15.47 -4.21 -29.22
N GLU A 771 -15.67 -3.06 -28.58
CA GLU A 771 -16.05 -1.79 -29.22
C GLU A 771 -14.83 -1.03 -29.76
N GLY A 772 -15.09 -0.13 -30.71
CA GLY A 772 -14.08 0.77 -31.25
C GLY A 772 -12.97 0.07 -32.05
N ASN A 773 -11.75 0.57 -31.92
CA ASN A 773 -10.58 0.07 -32.66
C ASN A 773 -9.71 -0.89 -31.84
N GLN A 774 -10.23 -1.40 -30.71
CA GLN A 774 -9.48 -2.29 -29.83
C GLN A 774 -9.23 -3.66 -30.45
N THR A 775 -8.10 -4.24 -30.07
CA THR A 775 -7.72 -5.61 -30.37
C THR A 775 -7.80 -6.44 -29.10
N VAL A 776 -8.48 -7.58 -29.19
CA VAL A 776 -8.58 -8.54 -28.08
C VAL A 776 -7.45 -9.54 -28.17
N ILE A 777 -6.78 -9.82 -27.06
CA ILE A 777 -5.86 -10.95 -26.89
C ILE A 777 -6.49 -11.94 -25.92
N GLY A 778 -6.67 -13.18 -26.35
CA GLY A 778 -7.27 -14.26 -25.58
C GLY A 778 -6.34 -15.47 -25.45
N THR A 779 -6.75 -16.44 -24.64
CA THR A 779 -6.08 -17.73 -24.49
C THR A 779 -6.30 -18.62 -25.73
N GLY A 780 -5.22 -19.21 -26.25
CA GLY A 780 -5.21 -20.07 -27.43
C GLY A 780 -4.75 -19.35 -28.71
N ASP A 781 -4.68 -20.10 -29.81
CA ASP A 781 -4.29 -19.57 -31.11
C ASP A 781 -5.45 -18.83 -31.78
N LEU A 782 -5.16 -17.68 -32.39
CA LEU A 782 -6.15 -16.91 -33.15
C LEU A 782 -6.51 -17.62 -34.46
N VAL A 783 -7.77 -18.03 -34.59
CA VAL A 783 -8.28 -18.73 -35.78
C VAL A 783 -8.93 -17.76 -36.77
N LYS A 784 -9.66 -16.76 -36.26
CA LYS A 784 -10.43 -15.85 -37.11
C LYS A 784 -10.54 -14.46 -36.48
N LYS A 785 -10.42 -13.43 -37.31
CA LYS A 785 -10.67 -12.03 -36.96
C LYS A 785 -11.60 -11.38 -37.99
N TRP A 786 -12.63 -10.68 -37.54
CA TRP A 786 -13.54 -9.96 -38.45
C TRP A 786 -14.14 -8.71 -37.79
N LYS A 787 -14.76 -7.85 -38.60
CA LYS A 787 -15.52 -6.69 -38.15
C LYS A 787 -16.99 -6.85 -38.52
N LYS A 788 -17.90 -6.55 -37.61
CA LYS A 788 -19.35 -6.58 -37.86
C LYS A 788 -20.05 -5.53 -36.99
N SER A 789 -20.92 -4.73 -37.58
CA SER A 789 -21.75 -3.74 -36.87
C SER A 789 -20.95 -2.82 -35.93
N GLY A 790 -19.81 -2.31 -36.38
CA GLY A 790 -18.95 -1.40 -35.59
C GLY A 790 -18.14 -2.07 -34.48
N ARG A 791 -18.15 -3.42 -34.38
CA ARG A 791 -17.40 -4.19 -33.38
C ARG A 791 -16.33 -5.07 -34.03
N ASN A 792 -15.23 -5.30 -33.31
CA ASN A 792 -14.17 -6.23 -33.71
C ASN A 792 -14.40 -7.56 -33.02
N TYR A 793 -14.27 -8.67 -33.76
CA TYR A 793 -14.45 -10.02 -33.27
C TYR A 793 -13.19 -10.85 -33.48
N PHE A 794 -12.87 -11.68 -32.49
CA PHE A 794 -11.68 -12.53 -32.44
C PHE A 794 -12.07 -13.92 -31.94
N GLN A 795 -11.76 -14.96 -32.70
CA GLN A 795 -12.02 -16.35 -32.33
C GLN A 795 -10.70 -17.06 -32.04
N TYR A 796 -10.58 -17.57 -30.82
CA TYR A 796 -9.42 -18.28 -30.30
C TYR A 796 -9.76 -19.75 -30.06
N LYS A 797 -8.79 -20.64 -30.29
CA LYS A 797 -8.91 -22.07 -29.98
C LYS A 797 -7.68 -22.60 -29.25
N ALA A 798 -7.92 -23.45 -28.25
CA ALA A 798 -6.88 -24.22 -27.57
C ALA A 798 -7.42 -25.61 -27.23
N GLU A 799 -6.59 -26.63 -27.37
CA GLU A 799 -6.94 -28.02 -27.09
C GLU A 799 -6.16 -28.53 -25.88
N SER A 800 -6.81 -29.34 -25.04
CA SER A 800 -6.19 -29.97 -23.88
C SER A 800 -5.44 -28.99 -22.96
N ILE A 801 -6.15 -27.97 -22.48
CA ILE A 801 -5.60 -26.99 -21.53
C ILE A 801 -6.27 -27.10 -20.15
N PRO A 802 -5.61 -26.69 -19.06
CA PRO A 802 -6.29 -26.51 -17.77
C PRO A 802 -7.50 -25.57 -17.89
N PHE A 803 -8.47 -25.65 -16.97
CA PHE A 803 -9.61 -24.72 -16.89
C PHE A 803 -9.16 -23.30 -16.45
N ARG A 804 -8.37 -22.65 -17.31
CA ARG A 804 -7.67 -21.41 -17.03
C ARG A 804 -7.51 -20.63 -18.33
N PHE A 805 -8.29 -19.57 -18.48
CA PHE A 805 -8.23 -18.68 -19.63
C PHE A 805 -8.53 -17.23 -19.23
N ALA A 806 -7.93 -16.30 -19.97
CA ALA A 806 -7.98 -14.88 -19.72
C ALA A 806 -8.14 -14.10 -21.03
N VAL A 807 -8.55 -12.84 -20.89
CA VAL A 807 -8.81 -11.93 -22.01
C VAL A 807 -8.29 -10.55 -21.65
N SER A 808 -7.63 -9.90 -22.61
CA SER A 808 -7.35 -8.46 -22.56
C SER A 808 -7.92 -7.75 -23.79
N SER A 809 -8.20 -6.45 -23.68
CA SER A 809 -8.67 -5.62 -24.79
C SER A 809 -8.10 -4.21 -24.67
N ALA A 810 -7.37 -3.78 -25.70
CA ALA A 810 -6.80 -2.44 -25.76
C ALA A 810 -6.51 -1.99 -27.20
N GLU A 811 -6.14 -0.73 -27.35
CA GLU A 811 -5.58 -0.17 -28.59
C GLU A 811 -4.08 -0.49 -28.71
N TYR A 812 -3.77 -1.68 -29.22
CA TYR A 812 -2.39 -2.15 -29.34
C TYR A 812 -1.68 -1.69 -30.62
N LYS A 813 -0.38 -1.41 -30.49
CA LYS A 813 0.61 -1.62 -31.55
C LYS A 813 1.14 -3.04 -31.45
N VAL A 814 1.54 -3.60 -32.59
CA VAL A 814 1.96 -5.00 -32.69
C VAL A 814 3.31 -5.08 -33.40
N LYS A 815 4.22 -5.85 -32.81
CA LYS A 815 5.46 -6.28 -33.46
C LYS A 815 5.48 -7.81 -33.51
N SER A 816 5.74 -8.37 -34.69
CA SER A 816 5.61 -9.81 -34.92
C SER A 816 6.83 -10.39 -35.63
N VAL A 817 7.15 -11.64 -35.34
CA VAL A 817 8.14 -12.43 -36.09
C VAL A 817 7.68 -13.88 -36.19
N LEU A 818 7.89 -14.51 -37.36
CA LEU A 818 7.75 -15.95 -37.52
C LEU A 818 9.08 -16.62 -37.19
N TYR A 819 9.10 -17.50 -36.19
CA TYR A 819 10.30 -18.19 -35.72
C TYR A 819 10.01 -19.68 -35.56
N LYS A 820 10.65 -20.54 -36.36
CA LYS A 820 10.46 -22.01 -36.35
C LYS A 820 8.98 -22.43 -36.39
N ASP A 821 8.24 -21.86 -37.34
CA ASP A 821 6.79 -22.06 -37.52
C ASP A 821 5.90 -21.57 -36.35
N ILE A 822 6.48 -20.87 -35.37
CA ILE A 822 5.77 -20.23 -34.25
C ILE A 822 5.75 -18.71 -34.49
N THR A 823 4.57 -18.09 -34.49
CA THR A 823 4.48 -16.63 -34.59
C THR A 823 4.56 -16.00 -33.21
N VAL A 824 5.60 -15.21 -32.96
CA VAL A 824 5.75 -14.44 -31.72
C VAL A 824 5.22 -13.02 -31.96
N ASN A 825 4.25 -12.60 -31.16
CA ASN A 825 3.61 -11.28 -31.23
C ASN A 825 3.80 -10.52 -29.92
N ILE A 826 4.18 -9.25 -30.01
CA ILE A 826 4.24 -8.32 -28.88
C ILE A 826 3.19 -7.24 -29.09
N PHE A 827 2.18 -7.22 -28.22
CA PHE A 827 1.09 -6.24 -28.19
C PHE A 827 1.38 -5.22 -27.08
N TYR A 828 1.58 -3.96 -27.46
CA TYR A 828 2.02 -2.92 -26.54
C TYR A 828 1.31 -1.59 -26.82
N HIS A 829 1.27 -0.73 -25.81
CA HIS A 829 0.74 0.62 -25.89
C HIS A 829 1.60 1.47 -26.82
N LYS A 830 1.00 2.41 -27.56
CA LYS A 830 1.73 3.22 -28.57
C LYS A 830 2.95 3.96 -27.99
N LYS A 831 2.91 4.35 -26.71
CA LYS A 831 4.01 5.04 -26.05
C LYS A 831 5.13 4.09 -25.56
N HIS A 832 4.89 2.78 -25.46
CA HIS A 832 5.77 1.82 -24.77
C HIS A 832 6.50 0.89 -25.74
N PHE A 833 7.18 1.47 -26.73
CA PHE A 833 7.84 0.72 -27.81
C PHE A 833 9.24 0.23 -27.45
N GLU A 834 9.82 0.71 -26.34
CA GLU A 834 11.22 0.62 -25.98
C GLU A 834 11.69 -0.83 -25.91
N ASN A 835 10.89 -1.69 -25.27
CA ASN A 835 11.28 -3.05 -24.89
C ASN A 835 10.74 -4.13 -25.83
N ALA A 836 9.90 -3.77 -26.81
CA ALA A 836 9.24 -4.73 -27.69
C ALA A 836 10.23 -5.54 -28.56
N ALA A 837 11.36 -4.94 -28.96
CA ALA A 837 12.39 -5.66 -29.72
C ALA A 837 13.11 -6.72 -28.88
N HIS A 838 13.40 -6.38 -27.62
CA HIS A 838 14.12 -7.25 -26.70
C HIS A 838 13.25 -8.42 -26.24
N LEU A 839 11.95 -8.18 -26.00
CA LEU A 839 10.96 -9.23 -25.73
C LEU A 839 10.89 -10.27 -26.86
N LEU A 840 10.92 -9.81 -28.13
CA LEU A 840 10.95 -10.73 -29.27
C LEU A 840 12.19 -11.62 -29.27
N GLU A 841 13.35 -11.07 -28.92
CA GLU A 841 14.59 -11.84 -28.92
C GLU A 841 14.64 -12.81 -27.73
N ASN A 842 14.22 -12.38 -26.54
CA ASN A 842 14.07 -13.25 -25.38
C ASN A 842 13.15 -14.45 -25.69
N ALA A 843 12.03 -14.21 -26.36
CA ALA A 843 11.11 -15.27 -26.73
C ALA A 843 11.78 -16.32 -27.64
N LYS A 844 12.59 -15.91 -28.62
CA LYS A 844 13.34 -16.83 -29.48
C LYS A 844 14.36 -17.66 -28.69
N ILE A 845 15.14 -17.01 -27.82
CA ILE A 845 16.17 -17.68 -27.01
C ILE A 845 15.51 -18.69 -26.05
N THR A 846 14.38 -18.32 -25.46
CA THR A 846 13.59 -19.18 -24.56
C THR A 846 13.03 -20.37 -25.32
N LEU A 847 12.41 -20.16 -26.50
CA LEU A 847 11.95 -21.24 -27.37
C LEU A 847 13.10 -22.18 -27.75
N ASP A 848 14.25 -21.66 -28.14
CA ASP A 848 15.42 -22.48 -28.48
C ASP A 848 15.89 -23.37 -27.33
N TYR A 849 15.97 -22.80 -26.13
CA TYR A 849 16.43 -23.53 -24.96
C TYR A 849 15.40 -24.57 -24.52
N CYS A 850 14.13 -24.19 -24.39
CA CYS A 850 13.06 -25.07 -23.93
C CYS A 850 12.75 -26.18 -24.94
N GLU A 851 12.71 -25.89 -26.24
CA GLU A 851 12.46 -26.93 -27.25
C GLU A 851 13.60 -27.94 -27.34
N LYS A 852 14.85 -27.48 -27.23
CA LYS A 852 16.03 -28.36 -27.22
C LYS A 852 16.02 -29.30 -26.00
N ASN A 853 15.72 -28.77 -24.82
CA ASN A 853 15.89 -29.50 -23.56
C ASN A 853 14.62 -30.22 -23.10
N PHE A 854 13.43 -29.64 -23.26
CA PHE A 854 12.19 -30.07 -22.60
C PHE A 854 11.13 -30.61 -23.58
N GLY A 855 11.23 -30.30 -24.87
CA GLY A 855 10.33 -30.78 -25.92
C GLY A 855 9.58 -29.66 -26.63
N LYS A 856 8.87 -29.99 -27.72
CA LYS A 856 8.24 -29.01 -28.61
C LYS A 856 7.24 -28.09 -27.92
N TYR A 857 7.17 -26.85 -28.38
CA TYR A 857 6.15 -25.91 -27.97
C TYR A 857 4.76 -26.34 -28.48
N PRO A 858 3.71 -26.37 -27.63
CA PRO A 858 2.41 -26.96 -28.00
C PRO A 858 1.47 -26.06 -28.81
N PHE A 859 1.78 -24.78 -29.02
CA PHE A 859 0.91 -23.81 -29.71
C PHE A 859 1.57 -23.23 -30.97
N LYS A 860 0.78 -22.56 -31.84
CA LYS A 860 1.31 -21.92 -33.06
C LYS A 860 1.74 -20.48 -32.85
N THR A 861 1.29 -19.85 -31.76
CA THR A 861 1.60 -18.46 -31.46
C THR A 861 2.02 -18.25 -30.01
N VAL A 862 2.91 -17.27 -29.79
CA VAL A 862 3.29 -16.74 -28.48
C VAL A 862 2.92 -15.26 -28.46
N ASN A 863 1.96 -14.87 -27.63
CA ASN A 863 1.48 -13.50 -27.56
C ASN A 863 1.86 -12.87 -26.21
N PHE A 864 2.75 -11.87 -26.21
CA PHE A 864 2.94 -11.00 -25.05
C PHE A 864 2.01 -9.80 -25.17
N ALA A 865 1.15 -9.58 -24.18
CA ALA A 865 0.19 -8.49 -24.18
C ALA A 865 0.35 -7.61 -22.94
N GLU A 866 0.63 -6.34 -23.20
CA GLU A 866 0.64 -5.30 -22.18
C GLU A 866 -0.77 -5.01 -21.67
N ILE A 867 -0.94 -4.80 -20.36
CA ILE A 867 -2.24 -4.45 -19.75
C ILE A 867 -2.11 -3.22 -18.85
N SER A 868 -3.23 -2.54 -18.57
CA SER A 868 -3.26 -1.31 -17.75
C SER A 868 -2.80 -1.55 -16.30
N SER A 869 -2.21 -0.53 -15.68
CA SER A 869 -1.89 -0.49 -14.23
C SER A 869 -3.11 -0.56 -13.29
N PHE A 870 -4.32 -0.55 -13.84
CA PHE A 870 -5.54 -0.92 -13.11
C PHE A 870 -5.51 -2.41 -12.70
N THR A 871 -4.76 -3.26 -13.41
CA THR A 871 -4.53 -4.63 -12.99
C THR A 871 -3.31 -4.71 -12.07
N ARG A 872 -3.56 -4.98 -10.79
CA ARG A 872 -2.54 -5.19 -9.76
C ARG A 872 -2.58 -6.61 -9.19
N GLY A 873 -1.44 -7.11 -8.72
CA GLY A 873 -1.31 -8.36 -7.97
C GLY A 873 -0.48 -9.46 -8.65
N PHE A 874 0.16 -9.18 -9.78
CA PHE A 874 1.19 -10.02 -10.38
C PHE A 874 2.14 -9.16 -11.24
N ALA A 875 3.35 -9.66 -11.48
CA ALA A 875 4.32 -9.03 -12.39
C ALA A 875 4.05 -9.42 -13.85
N ALA A 876 3.73 -10.67 -14.08
CA ALA A 876 3.23 -11.20 -15.32
C ALA A 876 2.38 -12.46 -15.04
N THR A 877 1.66 -12.95 -16.04
CA THR A 877 0.96 -14.23 -15.94
C THR A 877 0.86 -14.90 -17.31
N ALA A 878 1.33 -16.13 -17.37
CA ALA A 878 1.19 -16.97 -18.55
C ALA A 878 -0.14 -17.75 -18.60
N TYR A 879 -0.66 -17.88 -19.82
CA TYR A 879 -1.79 -18.69 -20.25
C TYR A 879 -1.40 -19.39 -21.56
N PRO A 880 -2.09 -20.48 -21.95
CA PRO A 880 -1.92 -21.09 -23.27
C PRO A 880 -1.88 -20.05 -24.40
N SER A 881 -0.75 -19.96 -25.11
CA SER A 881 -0.47 -19.01 -26.20
C SER A 881 -0.47 -17.50 -25.84
N ALA A 882 -0.74 -17.09 -24.60
CA ALA A 882 -0.84 -15.68 -24.22
C ALA A 882 -0.21 -15.37 -22.84
N ILE A 883 0.62 -14.34 -22.76
CA ILE A 883 1.27 -13.87 -21.53
C ILE A 883 0.89 -12.41 -21.34
N PHE A 884 0.31 -12.08 -20.18
CA PHE A 884 -0.16 -10.74 -19.86
C PHE A 884 0.75 -10.07 -18.83
N MET A 885 1.13 -8.81 -19.04
CA MET A 885 2.07 -8.08 -18.18
C MET A 885 1.58 -6.64 -17.99
N PRO A 886 1.48 -6.13 -16.75
CA PRO A 886 1.14 -4.73 -16.50
C PRO A 886 2.16 -3.76 -17.12
N GLU A 887 1.68 -2.60 -17.58
CA GLU A 887 2.48 -1.58 -18.27
C GLU A 887 3.69 -1.10 -17.45
N ASP A 888 3.56 -1.07 -16.12
CA ASP A 888 4.56 -0.55 -15.21
C ASP A 888 5.61 -1.59 -14.75
N MET A 889 5.64 -2.77 -15.37
CA MET A 889 6.56 -3.86 -15.00
C MET A 889 7.66 -4.12 -16.04
N ILE A 890 7.30 -4.32 -17.32
CA ILE A 890 8.26 -4.72 -18.38
C ILE A 890 8.23 -3.75 -19.54
N PHE A 891 7.04 -3.50 -20.10
CA PHE A 891 6.90 -2.75 -21.35
C PHE A 891 7.42 -1.33 -21.23
N HIS A 892 7.10 -0.64 -20.13
CA HIS A 892 7.55 0.71 -19.84
C HIS A 892 8.59 0.78 -18.70
N ALA A 893 9.62 -0.07 -18.80
CA ALA A 893 10.75 -0.09 -17.87
C ALA A 893 12.07 0.33 -18.56
N ASN A 894 12.92 1.07 -17.84
CA ASN A 894 14.25 1.46 -18.30
C ASN A 894 15.29 0.38 -18.00
N ILE A 895 15.42 -0.58 -18.90
CA ILE A 895 16.41 -1.67 -18.82
C ILE A 895 17.84 -1.25 -19.18
N HIS A 896 18.05 0.01 -19.57
CA HIS A 896 19.36 0.51 -19.97
C HIS A 896 20.08 1.28 -18.84
N ALA A 897 19.35 1.65 -17.79
CA ALA A 897 19.89 2.35 -16.63
C ALA A 897 20.94 1.51 -15.89
N ASP A 898 20.65 0.23 -15.71
CA ASP A 898 21.59 -0.75 -15.19
C ASP A 898 21.77 -1.86 -16.21
N LYS A 899 22.87 -1.79 -16.98
CA LYS A 899 23.23 -2.80 -17.97
C LYS A 899 23.49 -4.19 -17.34
N GLU A 900 23.56 -4.26 -16.01
CA GLU A 900 23.75 -5.49 -15.25
C GLU A 900 22.43 -6.20 -14.94
N GLN A 901 21.28 -5.57 -15.22
CA GLN A 901 19.95 -6.12 -14.92
C GLN A 901 19.13 -6.34 -16.19
N ASP A 902 19.09 -7.60 -16.64
CA ASP A 902 18.28 -7.99 -17.79
C ASP A 902 16.93 -8.57 -17.37
N VAL A 903 16.12 -7.74 -16.70
CA VAL A 903 14.88 -8.18 -16.05
C VAL A 903 13.81 -8.64 -17.05
N ILE A 904 13.91 -8.19 -18.31
CA ILE A 904 13.03 -8.71 -19.37
C ILE A 904 13.35 -10.17 -19.64
N ASN A 905 14.63 -10.53 -19.75
CA ASN A 905 14.98 -11.93 -19.98
C ASN A 905 14.59 -12.82 -18.80
N GLU A 906 14.75 -12.29 -17.58
CA GLU A 906 14.34 -12.94 -16.35
C GLU A 906 12.83 -13.21 -16.37
N LEU A 907 12.01 -12.15 -16.41
CA LEU A 907 10.57 -12.28 -16.25
C LEU A 907 9.87 -12.84 -17.50
N ALA A 908 10.22 -12.44 -18.72
CA ALA A 908 9.57 -12.97 -19.93
C ALA A 908 9.98 -14.42 -20.22
N GLY A 909 11.23 -14.79 -19.94
CA GLY A 909 11.72 -16.16 -20.05
C GLY A 909 11.08 -17.09 -19.02
N HIS A 910 10.99 -16.63 -17.76
CA HIS A 910 10.27 -17.32 -16.68
C HIS A 910 8.82 -17.61 -17.07
N GLU A 911 8.07 -16.59 -17.51
CA GLU A 911 6.66 -16.73 -17.84
C GLU A 911 6.43 -17.65 -19.04
N LEU A 912 7.24 -17.54 -20.09
CA LEU A 912 7.14 -18.43 -21.25
C LEU A 912 7.52 -19.88 -20.89
N SER A 913 8.40 -20.10 -19.91
CA SER A 913 8.75 -21.44 -19.46
C SER A 913 7.60 -22.18 -18.76
N HIS A 914 6.63 -21.46 -18.17
CA HIS A 914 5.44 -22.07 -17.57
C HIS A 914 4.60 -22.88 -18.56
N LEU A 915 4.79 -22.71 -19.87
CA LEU A 915 4.12 -23.52 -20.89
C LEU A 915 4.64 -24.97 -20.89
N TRP A 916 5.84 -25.22 -20.35
CA TRP A 916 6.30 -26.55 -19.95
C TRP A 916 5.96 -26.83 -18.48
N TRP A 917 6.08 -25.82 -17.60
CA TRP A 917 5.88 -25.93 -16.16
C TRP A 917 4.50 -25.45 -15.70
N GLY A 918 3.52 -26.35 -15.67
CA GLY A 918 2.22 -26.16 -14.99
C GLY A 918 1.05 -25.63 -15.84
N ASN A 919 1.29 -24.83 -16.89
CA ASN A 919 0.19 -24.21 -17.66
C ASN A 919 -0.24 -25.00 -18.93
N SER A 920 0.42 -26.10 -19.27
CA SER A 920 0.02 -26.94 -20.42
C SER A 920 0.42 -28.41 -20.25
N GLN A 921 1.72 -28.75 -20.29
CA GLN A 921 2.12 -30.17 -20.40
C GLN A 921 1.90 -31.02 -19.15
N ILE A 922 1.99 -30.40 -17.97
CA ILE A 922 1.75 -31.02 -16.66
C ILE A 922 0.73 -30.21 -15.87
N ASN A 923 0.02 -30.90 -14.97
CA ASN A 923 -0.93 -30.29 -14.04
C ASN A 923 -0.68 -30.88 -12.63
N PRO A 924 0.15 -30.26 -11.79
CA PRO A 924 0.44 -30.75 -10.44
C PRO A 924 -0.81 -31.06 -9.62
N ASP A 925 -0.76 -32.10 -8.78
CA ASP A 925 -1.84 -32.34 -7.80
C ASP A 925 -1.81 -31.26 -6.71
N ASP A 926 -2.97 -30.92 -6.15
CA ASP A 926 -3.06 -29.94 -5.07
C ASP A 926 -2.58 -30.58 -3.75
N ARG A 927 -1.28 -30.42 -3.48
CA ARG A 927 -0.55 -31.01 -2.35
C ARG A 927 0.72 -30.22 -2.02
N GLU A 928 1.31 -30.49 -0.86
CA GLU A 928 2.62 -29.93 -0.50
C GLU A 928 3.66 -30.21 -1.61
N GLY A 929 4.43 -29.20 -2.01
CA GLY A 929 5.43 -29.31 -3.06
C GLY A 929 4.92 -29.11 -4.49
N ALA A 930 3.61 -28.94 -4.71
CA ALA A 930 3.06 -28.70 -6.05
C ALA A 930 3.67 -27.46 -6.73
N VAL A 931 3.89 -26.40 -5.95
CA VAL A 931 4.44 -25.11 -6.42
C VAL A 931 5.91 -25.21 -6.83
N MET A 932 6.65 -26.20 -6.31
CA MET A 932 8.01 -26.50 -6.80
C MET A 932 7.99 -26.87 -8.28
N LEU A 933 6.94 -27.57 -8.75
CA LEU A 933 6.84 -28.04 -10.14
C LEU A 933 6.49 -26.90 -11.12
N SER A 934 5.98 -25.77 -10.65
CA SER A 934 5.72 -24.58 -11.47
C SER A 934 6.81 -23.52 -11.31
N GLU A 935 7.02 -23.01 -10.09
CA GLU A 935 7.86 -21.83 -9.86
C GLU A 935 9.35 -22.15 -9.76
N THR A 936 9.74 -23.21 -9.03
CA THR A 936 11.16 -23.58 -8.92
C THR A 936 11.74 -23.97 -10.28
N LEU A 937 10.97 -24.69 -11.12
CA LEU A 937 11.42 -25.09 -12.45
C LEU A 937 11.48 -23.91 -13.44
N ALA A 938 10.52 -22.98 -13.35
CA ALA A 938 10.56 -21.75 -14.13
C ALA A 938 11.77 -20.87 -13.76
N MET A 939 12.04 -20.71 -12.45
CA MET A 939 13.24 -20.01 -11.96
C MET A 939 14.54 -20.69 -12.39
N TYR A 940 14.60 -22.03 -12.39
CA TYR A 940 15.78 -22.73 -12.92
C TYR A 940 15.98 -22.42 -14.41
N THR A 941 14.90 -22.46 -15.19
CA THR A 941 14.94 -22.15 -16.62
C THR A 941 15.41 -20.73 -16.85
N GLU A 942 14.89 -19.77 -16.08
CA GLU A 942 15.32 -18.38 -16.04
C GLU A 942 16.85 -18.26 -15.82
N MET A 943 17.38 -18.92 -14.79
CA MET A 943 18.81 -18.87 -14.48
C MET A 943 19.69 -19.47 -15.59
N MET A 944 19.22 -20.53 -16.28
CA MET A 944 19.97 -21.12 -17.40
C MET A 944 19.94 -20.21 -18.64
N LEU A 945 18.82 -19.54 -18.91
CA LEU A 945 18.74 -18.51 -19.95
C LEU A 945 19.67 -17.35 -19.62
N TYR A 946 19.64 -16.87 -18.37
CA TYR A 946 20.51 -15.80 -17.89
C TYR A 946 21.99 -16.17 -18.04
N LYS A 947 22.38 -17.39 -17.65
CA LYS A 947 23.73 -17.93 -17.86
C LYS A 947 24.14 -17.96 -19.33
N LYS A 948 23.23 -18.35 -20.24
CA LYS A 948 23.51 -18.44 -21.69
C LYS A 948 23.76 -17.05 -22.29
N MET A 949 23.09 -16.02 -21.78
CA MET A 949 23.16 -14.66 -22.29
C MET A 949 24.31 -13.85 -21.68
N HIS A 950 24.49 -13.95 -20.37
CA HIS A 950 25.38 -13.09 -19.58
C HIS A 950 26.59 -13.82 -18.98
N GLY A 951 26.65 -15.14 -19.12
CA GLY A 951 27.73 -15.98 -18.60
C GLY A 951 27.51 -16.45 -17.16
N LYS A 952 28.39 -17.37 -16.73
CA LYS A 952 28.26 -18.06 -15.43
C LYS A 952 28.44 -17.13 -14.24
N GLU A 953 29.38 -16.19 -14.29
CA GLU A 953 29.68 -15.32 -13.14
C GLU A 953 28.51 -14.37 -12.83
N ARG A 954 27.89 -13.77 -13.86
CA ARG A 954 26.66 -12.97 -13.71
C ARG A 954 25.49 -13.77 -13.14
N MET A 955 25.32 -15.02 -13.56
CA MET A 955 24.31 -15.91 -12.97
C MET A 955 24.58 -16.15 -11.48
N LYS A 956 25.84 -16.32 -11.05
CA LYS A 956 26.17 -16.51 -9.63
C LYS A 956 25.86 -15.28 -8.77
N GLU A 957 26.08 -14.07 -9.30
CA GLU A 957 25.68 -12.83 -8.63
C GLU A 957 24.16 -12.78 -8.42
N ARG A 958 23.37 -13.17 -9.42
CA ARG A 958 21.91 -13.30 -9.28
C ARG A 958 21.51 -14.36 -8.25
N ILE A 959 22.17 -15.50 -8.24
CA ILE A 959 21.94 -16.54 -7.22
C ILE A 959 22.28 -16.06 -5.81
N ALA A 960 23.32 -15.24 -5.63
CA ALA A 960 23.63 -14.62 -4.35
C ALA A 960 22.51 -13.66 -3.89
N MET A 961 21.91 -12.90 -4.81
CA MET A 961 20.73 -12.08 -4.51
C MET A 961 19.53 -12.93 -4.08
N HIS A 962 19.21 -14.01 -4.78
CA HIS A 962 18.13 -14.92 -4.38
C HIS A 962 18.40 -15.55 -3.01
N GLN A 963 19.65 -15.94 -2.73
CA GLN A 963 20.04 -16.42 -1.42
C GLN A 963 19.77 -15.36 -0.34
N GLN A 964 20.10 -14.09 -0.60
CA GLN A 964 19.81 -12.98 0.31
C GLN A 964 18.30 -12.75 0.52
N ILE A 965 17.48 -12.82 -0.54
CA ILE A 965 16.01 -12.74 -0.44
C ILE A 965 15.49 -13.85 0.48
N TYR A 966 15.92 -15.08 0.24
CA TYR A 966 15.55 -16.23 1.08
C TYR A 966 15.98 -16.03 2.54
N ASP A 967 17.22 -15.59 2.78
CA ASP A 967 17.75 -15.40 4.13
C ASP A 967 17.02 -14.30 4.91
N ASN A 968 16.50 -13.28 4.24
CA ASN A 968 15.72 -12.20 4.85
C ASN A 968 14.28 -12.62 5.15
N GLU A 969 13.67 -13.48 4.33
CA GLU A 969 12.26 -13.86 4.45
C GLU A 969 12.03 -15.15 5.26
N LYS A 970 13.01 -16.07 5.35
CA LYS A 970 12.85 -17.39 6.02
C LYS A 970 12.48 -17.35 7.51
N GLY A 971 12.63 -16.19 8.17
CA GLY A 971 12.22 -15.97 9.56
C GLY A 971 10.89 -15.23 9.70
N LEU A 972 10.23 -14.88 8.59
CA LEU A 972 8.96 -14.17 8.55
C LEU A 972 7.78 -15.10 8.21
N SER A 973 8.04 -16.32 7.78
CA SER A 973 7.04 -17.37 7.59
C SER A 973 7.62 -18.74 7.98
N GLU A 974 6.80 -19.78 8.04
CA GLU A 974 7.28 -21.12 8.34
C GLU A 974 8.33 -21.56 7.30
N ASN A 975 9.56 -21.86 7.74
CA ASN A 975 10.60 -22.36 6.84
C ASN A 975 10.34 -23.85 6.58
N ARG A 976 10.15 -24.21 5.31
CA ARG A 976 9.89 -25.57 4.85
C ARG A 976 10.94 -26.04 3.85
N PRO A 977 11.16 -27.36 3.72
CA PRO A 977 11.98 -27.90 2.64
C PRO A 977 11.26 -27.70 1.29
N ILE A 978 12.03 -27.53 0.21
CA ILE A 978 11.50 -27.15 -1.12
C ILE A 978 10.46 -28.16 -1.61
N TYR A 979 10.68 -29.46 -1.38
CA TYR A 979 9.75 -30.50 -1.83
C TYR A 979 8.38 -30.48 -1.13
N ARG A 980 8.20 -29.66 -0.08
CA ARG A 980 6.93 -29.45 0.65
C ARG A 980 6.44 -28.01 0.58
N VAL A 981 7.02 -27.19 -0.30
CA VAL A 981 6.68 -25.78 -0.42
C VAL A 981 5.23 -25.58 -0.86
N THR A 982 4.60 -24.55 -0.32
CA THR A 982 3.22 -24.13 -0.61
C THR A 982 3.20 -22.72 -1.22
N GLY A 983 2.06 -22.31 -1.80
CA GLY A 983 1.97 -21.10 -2.63
C GLY A 983 2.14 -19.77 -1.89
N ASP A 984 1.99 -19.78 -0.57
CA ASP A 984 2.22 -18.65 0.33
C ASP A 984 3.72 -18.37 0.58
N MET A 985 4.61 -19.31 0.24
CA MET A 985 6.04 -19.25 0.58
C MET A 985 6.93 -18.91 -0.63
N ALA A 986 6.71 -17.74 -1.23
CA ALA A 986 7.39 -17.33 -2.47
C ALA A 986 8.93 -17.34 -2.37
N HIS A 987 9.54 -16.86 -1.27
CA HIS A 987 11.00 -16.93 -1.08
C HIS A 987 11.55 -18.37 -1.07
N ILE A 988 10.75 -19.37 -0.76
CA ILE A 988 11.15 -20.78 -0.84
C ILE A 988 10.99 -21.27 -2.28
N ALA A 989 9.80 -21.10 -2.86
CA ALA A 989 9.49 -21.63 -4.19
C ALA A 989 10.35 -21.00 -5.29
N TYR A 990 10.55 -19.68 -5.23
CA TYR A 990 11.34 -18.93 -6.20
C TYR A 990 12.83 -18.92 -5.83
N SER A 991 13.18 -18.27 -4.72
CA SER A 991 14.58 -17.96 -4.40
C SER A 991 15.36 -19.18 -3.91
N LYS A 992 14.91 -19.89 -2.86
CA LYS A 992 15.56 -21.13 -2.41
C LYS A 992 15.54 -22.19 -3.51
N GLY A 993 14.44 -22.27 -4.26
CA GLY A 993 14.28 -23.11 -5.45
C GLY A 993 15.37 -22.89 -6.50
N ALA A 994 15.56 -21.64 -6.94
CA ALA A 994 16.60 -21.27 -7.90
C ALA A 994 18.00 -21.67 -7.42
N VAL A 995 18.32 -21.32 -6.16
CA VAL A 995 19.62 -21.65 -5.55
C VAL A 995 19.86 -23.16 -5.53
N ALA A 996 18.86 -23.95 -5.13
CA ALA A 996 18.98 -25.41 -5.05
C ALA A 996 19.16 -26.05 -6.42
N MET A 997 18.37 -25.63 -7.42
CA MET A 997 18.46 -26.15 -8.79
C MET A 997 19.78 -25.80 -9.47
N VAL A 998 20.30 -24.58 -9.28
CA VAL A 998 21.62 -24.20 -9.81
C VAL A 998 22.73 -25.00 -9.13
N LYS A 999 22.68 -25.18 -7.79
CA LYS A 999 23.63 -26.04 -7.08
C LYS A 999 23.59 -27.49 -7.57
N LEU A 1000 22.40 -28.02 -7.87
CA LEU A 1000 22.24 -29.34 -8.47
C LEU A 1000 22.91 -29.39 -9.86
N SER A 1001 22.70 -28.38 -10.70
CA SER A 1001 23.33 -28.28 -12.02
C SER A 1001 24.86 -28.20 -11.94
N GLU A 1002 25.41 -27.55 -10.92
CA GLU A 1002 26.87 -27.55 -10.68
C GLU A 1002 27.39 -28.90 -10.17
N LEU A 1003 26.57 -29.67 -9.45
CA LEU A 1003 26.95 -30.96 -8.89
C LEU A 1003 26.98 -32.08 -9.94
N ILE A 1004 25.96 -32.17 -10.80
CA ILE A 1004 25.81 -33.28 -11.76
C ILE A 1004 25.88 -32.88 -13.23
N GLY A 1005 25.95 -31.58 -13.52
CA GLY A 1005 25.94 -31.02 -14.87
C GLY A 1005 24.55 -30.63 -15.36
N GLU A 1006 24.47 -29.50 -16.07
CA GLU A 1006 23.24 -28.95 -16.65
C GLU A 1006 22.53 -29.96 -17.57
N GLU A 1007 23.27 -30.69 -18.40
CA GLU A 1007 22.70 -31.67 -19.33
C GLU A 1007 21.96 -32.79 -18.60
N LYS A 1008 22.50 -33.30 -17.49
CA LYS A 1008 21.86 -34.34 -16.69
C LYS A 1008 20.62 -33.84 -15.96
N VAL A 1009 20.67 -32.60 -15.44
CA VAL A 1009 19.49 -31.97 -14.84
C VAL A 1009 18.40 -31.80 -15.90
N ASN A 1010 18.74 -31.29 -17.09
CA ASN A 1010 17.79 -31.11 -18.18
C ASN A 1010 17.24 -32.45 -18.70
N GLU A 1011 18.05 -33.51 -18.73
CA GLU A 1011 17.60 -34.88 -19.03
C GLU A 1011 16.56 -35.36 -18.01
N ALA A 1012 16.81 -35.18 -16.70
CA ALA A 1012 15.83 -35.51 -15.67
C ALA A 1012 14.53 -34.73 -15.81
N LEU A 1013 14.61 -33.43 -16.10
CA LEU A 1013 13.43 -32.59 -16.34
C LEU A 1013 12.64 -33.01 -17.59
N LYS A 1014 13.34 -33.40 -18.66
CA LYS A 1014 12.72 -33.95 -19.87
C LYS A 1014 12.00 -35.26 -19.59
N ASN A 1015 12.65 -36.17 -18.87
CA ASN A 1015 12.07 -37.45 -18.48
C ASN A 1015 10.86 -37.24 -17.55
N PHE A 1016 10.94 -36.27 -16.64
CA PHE A 1016 9.84 -35.87 -15.78
C PHE A 1016 8.61 -35.45 -16.59
N LEU A 1017 8.77 -34.57 -17.59
CA LEU A 1017 7.67 -34.16 -18.47
C LEU A 1017 7.09 -35.35 -19.27
N GLN A 1018 7.95 -36.23 -19.78
CA GLN A 1018 7.51 -37.39 -20.57
C GLN A 1018 6.73 -38.41 -19.74
N ASN A 1019 7.17 -38.67 -18.51
CA ASN A 1019 6.59 -39.67 -17.61
C ASN A 1019 5.35 -39.17 -16.86
N ASN A 1020 5.12 -37.85 -16.83
CA ASN A 1020 4.05 -37.23 -16.05
C ASN A 1020 3.10 -36.36 -16.88
N LYS A 1021 2.95 -36.66 -18.17
CA LYS A 1021 1.96 -35.98 -19.01
C LYS A 1021 0.56 -36.18 -18.45
N TYR A 1022 -0.26 -35.14 -18.57
CA TYR A 1022 -1.70 -35.21 -18.29
C TYR A 1022 -2.32 -36.44 -18.99
N PRO A 1023 -3.19 -37.24 -18.33
CA PRO A 1023 -3.96 -36.92 -17.12
C PRO A 1023 -3.32 -37.30 -15.77
N LYS A 1024 -2.07 -37.78 -15.74
CA LYS A 1024 -1.35 -37.95 -14.47
C LYS A 1024 -1.11 -36.57 -13.85
N LYS A 1025 -1.41 -36.42 -12.56
CA LYS A 1025 -1.08 -35.22 -11.79
C LYS A 1025 0.19 -35.43 -10.97
N PRO A 1026 1.36 -34.91 -11.40
CA PRO A 1026 2.63 -35.18 -10.73
C PRO A 1026 2.72 -34.51 -9.35
N SER A 1027 3.61 -35.07 -8.53
CA SER A 1027 4.06 -34.57 -7.24
C SER A 1027 5.55 -34.16 -7.28
N SER A 1028 6.01 -33.43 -6.26
CA SER A 1028 7.44 -33.14 -6.09
C SER A 1028 8.30 -34.40 -5.98
N MET A 1029 7.72 -35.52 -5.50
CA MET A 1029 8.42 -36.81 -5.42
C MET A 1029 8.70 -37.40 -6.80
N ASP A 1030 7.79 -37.25 -7.78
CA ASP A 1030 8.03 -37.69 -9.15
C ASP A 1030 9.26 -36.99 -9.75
N LEU A 1031 9.42 -35.70 -9.48
CA LEU A 1031 10.58 -34.92 -9.91
C LEU A 1031 11.88 -35.37 -9.19
N LEU A 1032 11.84 -35.53 -7.87
CA LEU A 1032 13.01 -36.01 -7.11
C LEU A 1032 13.47 -37.40 -7.59
N ASN A 1033 12.53 -38.28 -7.93
CA ASN A 1033 12.82 -39.59 -8.48
C ASN A 1033 13.59 -39.51 -9.81
N GLU A 1034 13.26 -38.56 -10.68
CA GLU A 1034 14.02 -38.32 -11.91
C GLU A 1034 15.43 -37.79 -11.61
N PHE A 1035 15.60 -36.93 -10.61
CA PHE A 1035 16.95 -36.50 -10.16
C PHE A 1035 17.78 -37.67 -9.63
N TYR A 1036 17.19 -38.62 -8.90
CA TYR A 1036 17.90 -39.80 -8.40
C TYR A 1036 18.33 -40.77 -9.50
N LYS A 1037 17.60 -40.82 -10.62
CA LYS A 1037 17.94 -41.67 -11.78
C LYS A 1037 19.18 -41.16 -12.51
N VAL A 1038 19.36 -39.85 -12.59
CA VAL A 1038 20.54 -39.23 -13.24
C VAL A 1038 21.73 -39.03 -12.27
N SER A 1039 21.55 -39.37 -11.00
CA SER A 1039 22.60 -39.28 -9.98
C SER A 1039 23.67 -40.36 -10.19
N PRO A 1040 24.97 -40.00 -10.30
CA PRO A 1040 26.05 -40.95 -10.59
C PRO A 1040 26.36 -41.91 -9.42
N ASP A 1041 26.10 -41.52 -8.18
CA ASP A 1041 26.45 -42.28 -6.98
C ASP A 1041 25.53 -41.95 -5.79
N ALA A 1042 25.69 -42.69 -4.69
CA ALA A 1042 24.89 -42.52 -3.47
C ALA A 1042 25.17 -41.22 -2.69
N ASN A 1043 26.41 -40.71 -2.73
CA ASN A 1043 26.75 -39.43 -2.10
C ASN A 1043 26.05 -38.26 -2.81
N THR A 1044 25.98 -38.30 -4.14
CA THR A 1044 25.22 -37.33 -4.93
C THR A 1044 23.72 -37.35 -4.60
N ARG A 1045 23.13 -38.53 -4.36
CA ARG A 1045 21.74 -38.64 -3.87
C ARG A 1045 21.54 -37.98 -2.51
N ASN A 1046 22.49 -38.14 -1.58
CA ASN A 1046 22.43 -37.48 -0.28
C ASN A 1046 22.52 -35.94 -0.40
N GLN A 1047 23.27 -35.43 -1.37
CA GLN A 1047 23.31 -33.98 -1.65
C GLN A 1047 21.97 -33.49 -2.24
N ILE A 1048 21.32 -34.27 -3.12
CA ILE A 1048 19.97 -33.95 -3.60
C ILE A 1048 18.99 -33.86 -2.41
N ASP A 1049 19.02 -34.83 -1.51
CA ASP A 1049 18.20 -34.78 -0.29
C ASP A 1049 18.50 -33.55 0.56
N ARG A 1050 19.78 -33.18 0.71
CA ARG A 1050 20.16 -31.95 1.42
C ARG A 1050 19.59 -30.70 0.73
N LEU A 1051 19.65 -30.60 -0.58
CA LEU A 1051 19.18 -29.42 -1.31
C LEU A 1051 17.66 -29.26 -1.25
N PHE A 1052 16.89 -30.36 -1.35
CA PHE A 1052 15.43 -30.28 -1.54
C PHE A 1052 14.60 -30.71 -0.32
N LYS A 1053 15.12 -31.59 0.54
CA LYS A 1053 14.40 -32.14 1.70
C LYS A 1053 14.80 -31.53 3.04
N THR A 1054 15.84 -30.70 3.10
CA THR A 1054 16.29 -30.05 4.34
C THR A 1054 15.99 -28.55 4.41
N LEU A 1055 16.03 -27.99 5.62
CA LEU A 1055 15.71 -26.59 5.93
C LEU A 1055 16.85 -25.63 5.59
#